data_AF-A0A1X7U274-F1
#
_entry.id   AF-A0A1X7U274-F1
#
_cell.length_a   1.000
_cell.length_b   1.000
_cell.length_c   1.000
_cell.angle_alpha   90.00
_cell.angle_beta   90.00
_cell.angle_gamma   90.00
#
_symmetry.space_group_name_H-M   'P 1'
#
loop_
_entity.id
_entity.type
_entity.pdbx_description
1 polymer ?
#
loop_
_entity_poly.entity_id
_entity_poly.type
_entity_poly.pdbx_seq_one_letter_code
_entity_poly.pdbx_strand_id
1 'polypeptide(L)'
;MSLLLVVVLLFFSSSCSVSSGQYYVSDNCSSVTQSSCNPLSVYAGNMSQYNNTIFYFIGTSVINFDVTMDSVQNITLHGLDQSPTINCLYRSLRVTSSSHVNFSNLSFQQCVIDFKYSSNITITGSIFKSQKNNSFLMNLFDSMITSSVFDGVNLLIYYNPPPVCYNELHHYSISLTKVTMTGSLWLFMRHGTSYNISVISENVNIIRGDSIQVNFIESLFSLHVTNLLVSNSQAGFSFQFDTYSPYKNCNIKGVESQSTIGVEDYHFHNNSNDGLHFDIKKDYFQLSNHHIDITVKSCSIHDNVWHGLSIIGHLSTSAHISVIDTELVRNKAGNEIAGCLYILLNNITVTNSLSTGLVIISSVVTVENRSVFKNNTGVVGGGMAINSSSIVALSPPANLEFIDNLATYKGGGIYLDEKSDFQFKLGSNSITLTLKNNTAGVAGNDMYGLVNFPELFSFTNISTSSDPTAFTFCDPDSNEITPIWDDGEQQSVFPGQPLKYNVALFGCSSGSNSFSVTDGRITIEENYKPIVTDRYINKCSLIRYTPTLNFINYGRNTVALTITTDILRNNFPQLHISFILKECPIGFSVNSSGLCDCSVSRENVTCDINTLDITHNGLLWIGTYHTSTPFNANETNPNACIINEDCLLYCSTNPVTFQFNHTDTQCVDNRGHRMCGSCRNGYSLLMGSNKCGHCHNNYMMIAWIALFAVMGVLLVVLLIALNLTVSVGTLNGLLFYANIVKLYEPVFSRKGPLPVLSQVISWINLDFGFEICFYNGMDSSAKQWLQFAFPLYLWIIIIIIIQLCKRYGKISRLMGSHAVPVLSTLFLLSYTKLVRTIVIVLHKREKLFKKQDEDDDPLLDVTESHLTVDQQRRAMVPSSTDVRRCASRESVVDLFQS
;
A
#
# COMPACT_ATOMS: atom_id res chain seq x y z
N MET A 1 -101.73 -12.05 -8.42
CA MET A 1 -101.02 -10.98 -7.70
C MET A 1 -99.69 -10.72 -8.42
N SER A 2 -99.59 -9.68 -9.25
CA SER A 2 -98.27 -9.16 -9.69
C SER A 2 -98.33 -7.80 -10.42
N LEU A 3 -99.51 -7.26 -10.74
CA LEU A 3 -99.59 -5.93 -11.37
C LEU A 3 -99.47 -4.77 -10.37
N LEU A 4 -99.90 -4.97 -9.12
CA LEU A 4 -99.87 -3.92 -8.09
C LEU A 4 -98.45 -3.60 -7.61
N LEU A 5 -97.52 -4.57 -7.63
CA LEU A 5 -96.14 -4.37 -7.17
C LEU A 5 -95.30 -3.56 -8.18
N VAL A 6 -95.59 -3.71 -9.48
CA VAL A 6 -94.90 -2.97 -10.55
C VAL A 6 -95.38 -1.52 -10.60
N VAL A 7 -96.67 -1.27 -10.35
CA VAL A 7 -97.21 0.09 -10.28
C VAL A 7 -96.72 0.81 -9.03
N VAL A 8 -96.60 0.11 -7.89
CA VAL A 8 -96.06 0.71 -6.65
C VAL A 8 -94.56 1.03 -6.79
N LEU A 9 -93.76 0.22 -7.48
CA LEU A 9 -92.35 0.53 -7.77
C LEU A 9 -92.18 1.72 -8.73
N LEU A 10 -93.12 1.93 -9.66
CA LEU A 10 -93.12 3.09 -10.57
C LEU A 10 -93.61 4.39 -9.92
N PHE A 11 -94.40 4.31 -8.83
CA PHE A 11 -94.89 5.48 -8.10
C PHE A 11 -93.95 5.95 -6.98
N PHE A 12 -93.01 5.11 -6.50
CA PHE A 12 -92.04 5.51 -5.47
C PHE A 12 -90.71 6.07 -6.02
N SER A 13 -90.54 6.19 -7.33
CA SER A 13 -89.39 6.86 -7.94
C SER A 13 -89.61 8.37 -8.23
N SER A 14 -90.76 8.94 -7.85
CA SER A 14 -91.08 10.34 -8.11
C SER A 14 -90.92 11.25 -6.89
N SER A 15 -89.75 11.19 -6.25
CA SER A 15 -89.37 12.19 -5.25
C SER A 15 -87.89 12.55 -5.41
N CYS A 16 -87.69 13.69 -6.06
CA CYS A 16 -86.48 14.52 -6.09
C CYS A 16 -85.20 13.89 -6.65
N SER A 17 -85.12 13.76 -7.97
CA SER A 17 -83.84 13.90 -8.67
C SER A 17 -83.88 15.15 -9.54
N VAL A 18 -83.05 16.14 -9.21
CA VAL A 18 -82.75 17.28 -10.09
C VAL A 18 -82.44 16.72 -11.47
N SER A 19 -83.21 17.10 -12.50
CA SER A 19 -83.06 16.55 -13.85
C SER A 19 -81.66 16.90 -14.37
N SER A 20 -80.73 15.94 -14.41
CA SER A 20 -79.45 16.16 -15.03
C SER A 20 -79.61 16.18 -16.55
N GLY A 21 -79.14 17.24 -17.21
CA GLY A 21 -79.14 17.28 -18.67
C GLY A 21 -78.22 16.17 -19.21
N GLN A 22 -78.71 15.35 -20.14
CA GLN A 22 -77.93 14.29 -20.78
C GLN A 22 -77.55 14.70 -22.20
N TYR A 23 -76.26 14.71 -22.51
CA TYR A 23 -75.72 15.10 -23.81
C TYR A 23 -74.85 13.98 -24.37
N TYR A 24 -74.86 13.79 -25.68
CA TYR A 24 -74.07 12.75 -26.34
C TYR A 24 -72.96 13.41 -27.16
N VAL A 25 -71.74 12.90 -27.03
CA VAL A 25 -70.54 13.44 -27.64
C VAL A 25 -69.94 12.42 -28.60
N SER A 26 -69.90 12.78 -29.88
CA SER A 26 -69.21 12.00 -30.91
C SER A 26 -68.89 12.88 -32.11
N ASP A 27 -67.77 12.63 -32.78
CA ASP A 27 -67.45 13.26 -34.07
C ASP A 27 -68.33 12.68 -35.19
N ASN A 28 -68.91 11.49 -34.98
CA ASN A 28 -69.84 10.84 -35.90
C ASN A 28 -71.14 10.45 -35.18
N CYS A 29 -72.11 11.37 -35.19
CA CYS A 29 -73.41 11.19 -34.55
C CYS A 29 -74.42 10.31 -35.31
N SER A 30 -74.02 9.65 -36.40
CA SER A 30 -74.93 8.83 -37.22
C SER A 30 -75.54 7.62 -36.47
N SER A 31 -74.93 7.19 -35.36
CA SER A 31 -75.37 6.06 -34.54
C SER A 31 -76.36 6.43 -33.42
N VAL A 32 -76.68 7.72 -33.23
CA VAL A 32 -77.50 8.19 -32.10
C VAL A 32 -78.86 8.68 -32.59
N THR A 33 -79.94 7.95 -32.30
CA THR A 33 -81.27 8.19 -32.92
C THR A 33 -82.28 8.95 -32.04
N GLN A 34 -81.98 9.26 -30.77
CA GLN A 34 -82.97 9.80 -29.81
C GLN A 34 -82.52 11.00 -28.94
N SER A 35 -81.36 11.60 -29.19
CA SER A 35 -80.82 12.71 -28.36
C SER A 35 -79.96 13.67 -29.17
N SER A 36 -79.71 14.89 -28.63
CA SER A 36 -78.79 15.86 -29.22
C SER A 36 -77.35 15.37 -29.10
N CYS A 37 -76.85 14.75 -30.18
CA CYS A 37 -75.45 14.37 -30.32
C CYS A 37 -74.70 15.46 -31.11
N ASN A 38 -73.56 15.92 -30.57
CA ASN A 38 -72.67 16.85 -31.27
C ASN A 38 -71.19 16.50 -30.98
N PRO A 39 -70.24 16.95 -31.81
CA PRO A 39 -68.82 16.88 -31.48
C PRO A 39 -68.50 17.74 -30.25
N LEU A 40 -67.44 17.38 -29.51
CA LEU A 40 -67.08 18.06 -28.26
C LEU A 40 -66.83 19.57 -28.42
N SER A 41 -66.41 20.01 -29.61
CA SER A 41 -66.19 21.42 -29.95
C SER A 41 -67.43 22.29 -29.77
N VAL A 42 -68.63 21.74 -29.97
CA VAL A 42 -69.90 22.47 -29.79
C VAL A 42 -70.16 22.74 -28.31
N TYR A 43 -69.89 21.77 -27.45
CA TYR A 43 -70.11 21.91 -26.00
C TYR A 43 -68.98 22.70 -25.32
N ALA A 44 -67.75 22.54 -25.79
CA ALA A 44 -66.54 23.15 -25.20
C ALA A 44 -66.47 24.68 -25.31
N GLY A 45 -67.29 25.33 -26.13
CA GLY A 45 -67.30 26.78 -26.28
C GLY A 45 -67.71 27.54 -25.00
N ASN A 46 -68.62 26.99 -24.20
CA ASN A 46 -68.96 27.53 -22.88
C ASN A 46 -69.50 26.42 -21.95
N MET A 47 -68.58 25.68 -21.32
CA MET A 47 -68.95 24.54 -20.49
C MET A 47 -69.79 24.92 -19.24
N SER A 48 -69.71 26.18 -18.80
CA SER A 48 -70.42 26.68 -17.60
C SER A 48 -71.95 26.64 -17.70
N GLN A 49 -72.49 26.60 -18.93
CA GLN A 49 -73.94 26.48 -19.18
C GLN A 49 -74.48 25.08 -18.88
N TYR A 50 -73.59 24.10 -18.74
CA TYR A 50 -73.94 22.68 -18.59
C TYR A 50 -73.72 22.19 -17.16
N ASN A 51 -73.93 23.03 -16.14
CA ASN A 51 -73.91 22.57 -14.75
C ASN A 51 -75.03 21.55 -14.48
N ASN A 52 -74.75 20.55 -13.64
CA ASN A 52 -75.64 19.41 -13.38
C ASN A 52 -75.95 18.56 -14.64
N THR A 53 -74.92 18.18 -15.40
CA THR A 53 -75.09 17.43 -16.65
C THR A 53 -74.16 16.23 -16.77
N ILE A 54 -74.53 15.30 -17.65
CA ILE A 54 -73.75 14.12 -17.99
C ILE A 54 -73.52 14.12 -19.51
N PHE A 55 -72.25 14.06 -19.91
CA PHE A 55 -71.80 13.91 -21.28
C PHE A 55 -71.40 12.46 -21.54
N TYR A 56 -72.12 11.81 -22.45
CA TYR A 56 -71.88 10.43 -22.88
C TYR A 56 -71.03 10.41 -24.15
N PHE A 57 -69.80 9.91 -24.05
CA PHE A 57 -68.87 9.79 -25.17
C PHE A 57 -69.07 8.46 -25.91
N ILE A 58 -69.09 8.54 -27.24
CA ILE A 58 -69.23 7.39 -28.14
C ILE A 58 -68.14 7.43 -29.21
N GLY A 59 -67.39 6.33 -29.33
CA GLY A 59 -66.32 6.20 -30.33
C GLY A 59 -65.08 7.04 -30.03
N THR A 60 -64.47 7.61 -31.08
CA THR A 60 -63.29 8.47 -30.97
C THR A 60 -63.66 9.92 -31.26
N SER A 61 -63.23 10.84 -30.40
CA SER A 61 -63.33 12.28 -30.59
C SER A 61 -61.95 12.90 -30.70
N VAL A 62 -61.71 13.65 -31.78
CA VAL A 62 -60.45 14.35 -32.04
C VAL A 62 -60.61 15.82 -31.67
N ILE A 63 -59.77 16.30 -30.76
CA ILE A 63 -59.76 17.68 -30.28
C ILE A 63 -58.46 18.33 -30.73
N ASN A 64 -58.54 19.46 -31.44
CA ASN A 64 -57.40 20.26 -31.88
C ASN A 64 -57.32 21.65 -31.20
N PHE A 65 -58.14 21.87 -30.17
CA PHE A 65 -58.22 23.07 -29.33
C PHE A 65 -58.15 22.71 -27.84
N ASP A 66 -57.91 23.68 -26.97
CA ASP A 66 -57.92 23.47 -25.52
C ASP A 66 -59.37 23.43 -24.99
N VAL A 67 -59.72 22.39 -24.23
CA VAL A 67 -61.02 22.29 -23.57
C VAL A 67 -60.87 22.83 -22.16
N THR A 68 -61.67 23.83 -21.79
CA THR A 68 -61.59 24.46 -20.46
C THR A 68 -62.94 24.37 -19.75
N MET A 69 -62.96 23.75 -18.58
CA MET A 69 -64.08 23.73 -17.64
C MET A 69 -63.72 24.67 -16.49
N ASP A 70 -64.20 25.90 -16.54
CA ASP A 70 -63.96 26.91 -15.51
C ASP A 70 -65.23 27.19 -14.71
N SER A 71 -65.10 27.21 -13.39
CA SER A 71 -66.21 27.50 -12.46
C SER A 71 -67.47 26.63 -12.68
N VAL A 72 -67.28 25.36 -13.05
CA VAL A 72 -68.39 24.42 -13.30
C VAL A 72 -68.73 23.58 -12.07
N GLN A 73 -69.96 23.07 -12.02
CA GLN A 73 -70.44 22.23 -10.92
C GLN A 73 -71.27 21.04 -11.42
N ASN A 74 -71.02 19.87 -10.83
CA ASN A 74 -71.76 18.62 -11.08
C ASN A 74 -71.76 18.22 -12.58
N ILE A 75 -70.57 18.12 -13.18
CA ILE A 75 -70.41 17.67 -14.57
C ILE A 75 -69.80 16.27 -14.58
N THR A 76 -70.40 15.36 -15.34
CA THR A 76 -69.84 14.01 -15.55
C THR A 76 -69.53 13.78 -17.02
N LEU A 77 -68.33 13.29 -17.32
CA LEU A 77 -67.91 12.81 -18.63
C LEU A 77 -67.79 11.29 -18.54
N HIS A 78 -68.67 10.57 -19.24
CA HIS A 78 -68.81 9.13 -19.16
C HIS A 78 -68.66 8.47 -20.53
N GLY A 79 -67.84 7.43 -20.62
CA GLY A 79 -67.72 6.62 -21.84
C GLY A 79 -68.69 5.43 -21.85
N LEU A 80 -69.47 5.26 -22.94
CA LEU A 80 -70.48 4.19 -23.06
C LEU A 80 -69.97 2.85 -23.61
N ASP A 81 -68.91 2.85 -24.45
CA ASP A 81 -68.34 1.64 -25.07
C ASP A 81 -67.07 1.14 -24.33
N GLN A 82 -66.28 0.22 -24.92
CA GLN A 82 -64.93 -0.17 -24.44
C GLN A 82 -63.95 1.03 -24.51
N SER A 83 -64.08 1.97 -23.56
CA SER A 83 -63.21 3.13 -23.36
C SER A 83 -63.13 4.08 -24.57
N PRO A 84 -64.19 4.88 -24.84
CA PRO A 84 -64.17 5.92 -25.87
C PRO A 84 -62.92 6.78 -25.81
N THR A 85 -62.33 7.05 -26.97
CA THR A 85 -61.03 7.70 -27.06
C THR A 85 -61.19 9.19 -27.34
N ILE A 86 -60.55 10.01 -26.52
CA ILE A 86 -60.39 11.45 -26.71
C ILE A 86 -58.93 11.67 -27.13
N ASN A 87 -58.70 12.05 -28.38
CA ASN A 87 -57.38 12.37 -28.90
C ASN A 87 -57.19 13.88 -28.95
N CYS A 88 -56.29 14.43 -28.12
CA CYS A 88 -56.12 15.88 -28.00
C CYS A 88 -55.03 16.47 -28.89
N LEU A 89 -54.26 15.69 -29.67
CA LEU A 89 -53.15 16.22 -30.49
C LEU A 89 -52.23 17.18 -29.71
N TYR A 90 -51.89 16.82 -28.46
CA TYR A 90 -51.08 17.62 -27.51
C TYR A 90 -51.76 18.88 -26.94
N ARG A 91 -53.08 19.02 -27.10
CA ARG A 91 -53.89 20.07 -26.45
C ARG A 91 -54.25 19.71 -25.01
N SER A 92 -54.64 20.74 -24.28
CA SER A 92 -54.91 20.66 -22.85
C SER A 92 -56.40 20.48 -22.54
N LEU A 93 -56.68 19.62 -21.57
CA LEU A 93 -57.95 19.51 -20.88
C LEU A 93 -57.79 20.18 -19.51
N ARG A 94 -58.38 21.36 -19.37
CA ARG A 94 -58.28 22.22 -18.19
C ARG A 94 -59.54 22.16 -17.36
N VAL A 95 -59.40 21.95 -16.06
CA VAL A 95 -60.47 22.09 -15.07
C VAL A 95 -59.99 23.09 -14.04
N THR A 96 -60.66 24.23 -13.92
CA THR A 96 -60.23 25.32 -13.03
C THR A 96 -61.40 25.78 -12.16
N SER A 97 -61.14 26.07 -10.89
CA SER A 97 -62.12 26.65 -9.96
C SER A 97 -63.46 25.90 -9.89
N SER A 98 -63.46 24.58 -10.12
CA SER A 98 -64.67 23.78 -10.34
C SER A 98 -64.91 22.79 -9.20
N SER A 99 -66.13 22.25 -9.10
CA SER A 99 -66.44 21.22 -8.10
C SER A 99 -67.29 20.07 -8.65
N HIS A 100 -67.11 18.86 -8.12
CA HIS A 100 -67.91 17.68 -8.49
C HIS A 100 -67.84 17.35 -9.99
N VAL A 101 -66.62 17.31 -10.54
CA VAL A 101 -66.37 16.92 -11.95
C VAL A 101 -65.90 15.47 -11.98
N ASN A 102 -66.60 14.61 -12.73
CA ASN A 102 -66.29 13.18 -12.81
C ASN A 102 -65.89 12.78 -14.23
N PHE A 103 -64.81 12.01 -14.36
CA PHE A 103 -64.36 11.36 -15.59
C PHE A 103 -64.45 9.85 -15.38
N SER A 104 -65.16 9.16 -16.26
CA SER A 104 -65.43 7.73 -16.09
C SER A 104 -65.37 6.97 -17.41
N ASN A 105 -64.61 5.87 -17.43
CA ASN A 105 -64.46 4.97 -18.58
C ASN A 105 -64.01 5.66 -19.88
N LEU A 106 -63.05 6.58 -19.81
CA LEU A 106 -62.52 7.30 -20.99
C LEU A 106 -61.05 6.96 -21.26
N SER A 107 -60.65 6.96 -22.52
CA SER A 107 -59.24 6.89 -22.92
C SER A 107 -58.77 8.23 -23.48
N PHE A 108 -57.83 8.89 -22.82
CA PHE A 108 -57.20 10.12 -23.29
C PHE A 108 -55.89 9.80 -24.00
N GLN A 109 -55.75 10.21 -25.25
CA GLN A 109 -54.55 10.04 -26.05
C GLN A 109 -53.93 11.39 -26.39
N GLN A 110 -52.63 11.53 -26.13
CA GLN A 110 -51.86 12.75 -26.38
C GLN A 110 -52.51 14.00 -25.77
N CYS A 111 -53.10 13.87 -24.58
CA CYS A 111 -53.73 14.97 -23.86
C CYS A 111 -52.83 15.49 -22.74
N VAL A 112 -52.81 16.81 -22.55
CA VAL A 112 -52.20 17.45 -21.38
C VAL A 112 -53.31 17.73 -20.37
N ILE A 113 -53.30 17.05 -19.23
CA ILE A 113 -54.28 17.32 -18.17
C ILE A 113 -53.76 18.48 -17.31
N ASP A 114 -54.60 19.47 -17.04
CA ASP A 114 -54.24 20.61 -16.20
C ASP A 114 -55.43 20.99 -15.29
N PHE A 115 -55.49 20.37 -14.12
CA PHE A 115 -56.56 20.57 -13.16
C PHE A 115 -56.07 21.44 -12.00
N LYS A 116 -56.76 22.55 -11.72
CA LYS A 116 -56.30 23.57 -10.78
C LYS A 116 -57.41 24.07 -9.86
N TYR A 117 -57.10 24.27 -8.58
CA TYR A 117 -57.95 24.95 -7.59
C TYR A 117 -59.39 24.43 -7.58
N SER A 118 -59.57 23.10 -7.65
CA SER A 118 -60.87 22.46 -7.81
C SER A 118 -61.07 21.40 -6.74
N SER A 119 -62.33 21.06 -6.43
CA SER A 119 -62.67 20.08 -5.39
C SER A 119 -63.60 18.97 -5.88
N ASN A 120 -63.61 17.82 -5.20
CA ASN A 120 -64.46 16.68 -5.55
C ASN A 120 -64.29 16.21 -7.01
N ILE A 121 -63.06 16.21 -7.52
CA ILE A 121 -62.75 15.68 -8.86
C ILE A 121 -62.61 14.16 -8.76
N THR A 122 -63.33 13.42 -9.59
CA THR A 122 -63.28 11.96 -9.63
C THR A 122 -62.80 11.48 -11.00
N ILE A 123 -61.80 10.60 -11.03
CA ILE A 123 -61.35 9.90 -12.24
C ILE A 123 -61.48 8.40 -11.96
N THR A 124 -62.25 7.70 -12.78
CA THR A 124 -62.59 6.29 -12.58
C THR A 124 -62.45 5.51 -13.88
N GLY A 125 -61.83 4.33 -13.84
CA GLY A 125 -61.78 3.41 -14.98
C GLY A 125 -61.16 4.00 -16.26
N SER A 126 -60.31 5.03 -16.14
CA SER A 126 -59.86 5.83 -17.29
C SER A 126 -58.39 5.56 -17.63
N ILE A 127 -58.03 5.72 -18.90
CA ILE A 127 -56.69 5.42 -19.43
C ILE A 127 -56.09 6.67 -20.05
N PHE A 128 -54.94 7.11 -19.57
CA PHE A 128 -54.19 8.24 -20.10
C PHE A 128 -52.94 7.73 -20.81
N LYS A 129 -52.81 8.02 -22.11
CA LYS A 129 -51.69 7.63 -22.96
C LYS A 129 -51.04 8.86 -23.56
N SER A 130 -49.76 9.08 -23.28
CA SER A 130 -48.98 10.13 -23.92
C SER A 130 -47.51 9.78 -24.00
N GLN A 131 -46.80 10.29 -25.00
CA GLN A 131 -45.33 10.24 -25.01
C GLN A 131 -44.78 11.40 -24.17
N LYS A 132 -44.43 11.14 -22.91
CA LYS A 132 -43.69 12.07 -22.01
C LYS A 132 -44.32 13.46 -21.83
N ASN A 133 -45.64 13.56 -21.79
CA ASN A 133 -46.30 14.81 -21.37
C ASN A 133 -46.47 14.87 -19.85
N ASN A 134 -46.32 16.06 -19.31
CA ASN A 134 -46.60 16.35 -17.90
C ASN A 134 -48.09 16.68 -17.74
N SER A 135 -48.76 15.94 -16.85
CA SER A 135 -50.12 16.23 -16.39
C SER A 135 -50.03 16.90 -15.02
N PHE A 136 -50.72 18.04 -14.88
CA PHE A 136 -50.64 18.90 -13.71
C PHE A 136 -51.93 18.82 -12.90
N LEU A 137 -51.81 18.46 -11.63
CA LEU A 137 -52.88 18.52 -10.64
C LEU A 137 -52.44 19.51 -9.56
N MET A 138 -53.05 20.69 -9.48
CA MET A 138 -52.65 21.73 -8.54
C MET A 138 -53.80 22.12 -7.61
N ASN A 139 -53.60 22.00 -6.30
CA ASN A 139 -54.61 22.28 -5.28
C ASN A 139 -55.94 21.57 -5.61
N LEU A 140 -55.85 20.27 -5.88
CA LEU A 140 -57.03 19.41 -5.98
C LEU A 140 -57.42 18.91 -4.60
N PHE A 141 -58.60 19.30 -4.15
CA PHE A 141 -59.10 18.98 -2.83
C PHE A 141 -60.22 17.93 -2.90
N ASP A 142 -60.26 17.04 -1.92
CA ASP A 142 -61.27 15.98 -1.77
C ASP A 142 -61.52 15.19 -3.05
N SER A 143 -60.42 14.90 -3.76
CA SER A 143 -60.43 14.33 -5.10
C SER A 143 -59.92 12.88 -5.11
N MET A 144 -60.35 12.09 -6.08
CA MET A 144 -60.07 10.66 -6.10
C MET A 144 -59.79 10.14 -7.51
N ILE A 145 -58.72 9.38 -7.66
CA ILE A 145 -58.36 8.64 -8.87
C ILE A 145 -58.43 7.15 -8.56
N THR A 146 -59.30 6.40 -9.24
CA THR A 146 -59.49 4.98 -9.00
C THR A 146 -59.43 4.15 -10.28
N SER A 147 -58.87 2.94 -10.18
CA SER A 147 -58.89 1.92 -11.26
C SER A 147 -58.46 2.48 -12.62
N SER A 148 -57.43 3.33 -12.65
CA SER A 148 -57.03 4.10 -13.83
C SER A 148 -55.57 3.82 -14.20
N VAL A 149 -55.22 4.04 -15.47
CA VAL A 149 -53.89 3.72 -16.02
C VAL A 149 -53.26 4.97 -16.63
N PHE A 150 -52.00 5.26 -16.27
CA PHE A 150 -51.19 6.35 -16.83
C PHE A 150 -49.99 5.77 -17.56
N ASP A 151 -50.08 5.69 -18.89
CA ASP A 151 -49.08 5.08 -19.75
C ASP A 151 -48.24 6.14 -20.48
N GLY A 152 -46.96 6.24 -20.10
CA GLY A 152 -46.01 7.24 -20.61
C GLY A 152 -46.28 8.68 -20.14
N VAL A 153 -47.15 8.86 -19.14
CA VAL A 153 -47.56 10.16 -18.58
C VAL A 153 -46.85 10.43 -17.26
N ASN A 154 -46.31 11.64 -17.10
CA ASN A 154 -45.81 12.11 -15.81
C ASN A 154 -46.94 12.82 -15.06
N LEU A 155 -47.27 12.36 -13.86
CA LEU A 155 -48.28 12.97 -13.01
C LEU A 155 -47.62 13.86 -11.97
N LEU A 156 -47.84 15.17 -12.07
CA LEU A 156 -47.28 16.17 -11.16
C LEU A 156 -48.40 16.77 -10.31
N ILE A 157 -48.35 16.52 -9.00
CA ILE A 157 -49.30 16.98 -8.01
C ILE A 157 -48.66 18.10 -7.19
N TYR A 158 -49.30 19.27 -7.14
CA TYR A 158 -48.82 20.46 -6.44
C TYR A 158 -49.83 20.94 -5.40
N TYR A 159 -49.38 21.14 -4.17
CA TYR A 159 -50.14 21.80 -3.11
C TYR A 159 -49.43 23.09 -2.69
N ASN A 160 -50.04 24.22 -3.04
CA ASN A 160 -49.54 25.57 -2.84
C ASN A 160 -50.47 26.33 -1.88
N PRO A 161 -50.00 27.41 -1.23
CA PRO A 161 -50.87 28.26 -0.43
C PRO A 161 -52.04 28.76 -1.29
N PRO A 162 -53.24 28.84 -0.72
CA PRO A 162 -54.38 29.40 -1.44
C PRO A 162 -54.13 30.89 -1.75
N PRO A 163 -54.74 31.43 -2.81
CA PRO A 163 -54.61 32.86 -3.14
C PRO A 163 -55.17 33.79 -2.04
N VAL A 164 -56.08 33.28 -1.20
CA VAL A 164 -56.60 33.95 -0.01
C VAL A 164 -56.26 33.11 1.22
N CYS A 165 -55.57 33.68 2.19
CA CYS A 165 -55.24 32.99 3.44
C CYS A 165 -56.48 32.87 4.33
N TYR A 166 -56.64 31.71 4.96
CA TYR A 166 -57.71 31.44 5.93
C TYR A 166 -57.16 31.51 7.36
N ASN A 167 -58.04 31.79 8.33
CA ASN A 167 -57.69 31.82 9.76
C ASN A 167 -57.97 30.47 10.46
N GLU A 168 -58.75 29.58 9.84
CA GLU A 168 -59.10 28.26 10.34
C GLU A 168 -58.34 27.18 9.57
N LEU A 169 -57.93 26.11 10.25
CA LEU A 169 -57.21 25.01 9.64
C LEU A 169 -58.21 24.09 8.91
N HIS A 170 -58.20 24.16 7.58
CA HIS A 170 -58.98 23.25 6.75
C HIS A 170 -58.27 21.91 6.55
N HIS A 171 -59.04 20.83 6.43
CA HIS A 171 -58.54 19.49 6.14
C HIS A 171 -59.06 19.04 4.77
N TYR A 172 -58.15 18.64 3.90
CA TYR A 172 -58.45 18.16 2.55
C TYR A 172 -57.86 16.78 2.33
N SER A 173 -58.35 16.09 1.31
CA SER A 173 -57.83 14.77 0.94
C SER A 173 -57.59 14.59 -0.56
N ILE A 174 -56.68 13.69 -0.92
CA ILE A 174 -56.58 13.11 -2.26
C ILE A 174 -56.30 11.63 -2.14
N SER A 175 -57.00 10.82 -2.94
CA SER A 175 -56.82 9.37 -2.95
C SER A 175 -56.48 8.82 -4.33
N LEU A 176 -55.49 7.91 -4.38
CA LEU A 176 -55.12 7.13 -5.55
C LEU A 176 -55.32 5.65 -5.22
N THR A 177 -56.27 4.98 -5.87
CA THR A 177 -56.56 3.56 -5.60
C THR A 177 -56.52 2.72 -6.88
N LYS A 178 -55.81 1.59 -6.85
CA LYS A 178 -55.69 0.69 -8.03
C LYS A 178 -55.20 1.42 -9.29
N VAL A 179 -54.16 2.24 -9.14
CA VAL A 179 -53.59 3.04 -10.25
C VAL A 179 -52.35 2.36 -10.79
N THR A 180 -52.23 2.23 -12.11
CA THR A 180 -51.00 1.72 -12.76
C THR A 180 -50.31 2.81 -13.56
N MET A 181 -49.00 2.96 -13.43
CA MET A 181 -48.22 4.00 -14.09
C MET A 181 -46.93 3.45 -14.72
N THR A 182 -46.60 3.93 -15.92
CA THR A 182 -45.29 3.70 -16.58
C THR A 182 -44.44 4.96 -16.72
N GLY A 183 -44.98 6.13 -16.33
CA GLY A 183 -44.23 7.39 -16.20
C GLY A 183 -43.84 7.70 -14.75
N SER A 184 -43.65 8.98 -14.44
CA SER A 184 -43.27 9.44 -13.09
C SER A 184 -44.45 9.96 -12.26
N LEU A 185 -44.34 9.86 -10.94
CA LEU A 185 -45.25 10.48 -9.98
C LEU A 185 -44.47 11.47 -9.11
N TRP A 186 -44.78 12.76 -9.22
CA TRP A 186 -44.17 13.79 -8.40
C TRP A 186 -45.22 14.48 -7.54
N LEU A 187 -44.96 14.57 -6.25
CA LEU A 187 -45.83 15.22 -5.28
C LEU A 187 -45.06 16.34 -4.59
N PHE A 188 -45.52 17.57 -4.76
CA PHE A 188 -44.90 18.77 -4.21
C PHE A 188 -45.86 19.44 -3.23
N MET A 189 -45.46 19.54 -1.96
CA MET A 189 -46.21 20.23 -0.93
C MET A 189 -45.43 21.45 -0.46
N ARG A 190 -45.99 22.66 -0.67
CA ARG A 190 -45.35 23.94 -0.33
C ARG A 190 -46.35 24.94 0.24
N HIS A 191 -47.26 24.49 1.09
CA HIS A 191 -48.41 25.26 1.55
C HIS A 191 -48.37 25.66 3.03
N GLY A 192 -47.27 25.41 3.76
CA GLY A 192 -47.20 25.88 5.14
C GLY A 192 -48.21 25.16 6.04
N THR A 193 -48.70 25.91 7.03
CA THR A 193 -49.84 25.52 7.86
C THR A 193 -51.17 26.09 7.34
N SER A 194 -51.26 26.46 6.05
CA SER A 194 -52.50 27.03 5.47
C SER A 194 -53.68 26.06 5.44
N TYR A 195 -53.40 24.77 5.34
CA TYR A 195 -54.35 23.66 5.42
C TYR A 195 -53.59 22.37 5.70
N ASN A 196 -54.32 21.34 6.13
CA ASN A 196 -53.84 19.97 6.26
C ASN A 196 -54.27 19.16 5.03
N ILE A 197 -53.35 18.41 4.41
CA ILE A 197 -53.66 17.50 3.30
C ILE A 197 -53.39 16.05 3.69
N SER A 198 -54.40 15.19 3.52
CA SER A 198 -54.27 13.74 3.61
C SER A 198 -54.11 13.15 2.20
N VAL A 199 -53.00 12.45 1.96
CA VAL A 199 -52.71 11.76 0.70
C VAL A 199 -52.78 10.26 0.96
N ILE A 200 -53.73 9.59 0.31
CA ILE A 200 -53.96 8.15 0.45
C ILE A 200 -53.61 7.47 -0.86
N SER A 201 -52.70 6.50 -0.84
CA SER A 201 -52.29 5.73 -2.01
C SER A 201 -52.39 4.25 -1.71
N GLU A 202 -53.27 3.53 -2.41
CA GLU A 202 -53.53 2.10 -2.17
C GLU A 202 -53.48 1.31 -3.48
N ASN A 203 -52.74 0.18 -3.49
CA ASN A 203 -52.63 -0.68 -4.67
C ASN A 203 -52.14 0.08 -5.92
N VAL A 204 -51.12 0.92 -5.76
CA VAL A 204 -50.53 1.65 -6.89
C VAL A 204 -49.36 0.85 -7.45
N ASN A 205 -49.23 0.75 -8.76
CA ASN A 205 -48.19 -0.01 -9.44
C ASN A 205 -47.40 0.89 -10.38
N ILE A 206 -46.09 0.97 -10.17
CA ILE A 206 -45.19 1.81 -10.97
C ILE A 206 -44.12 0.91 -11.59
N ILE A 207 -44.18 0.77 -12.91
CA ILE A 207 -43.38 -0.21 -13.66
C ILE A 207 -42.61 0.52 -14.75
N ARG A 208 -41.29 0.39 -14.76
CA ARG A 208 -40.41 1.09 -15.73
C ARG A 208 -40.57 2.61 -15.71
N GLY A 209 -40.89 3.17 -14.55
CA GLY A 209 -41.00 4.62 -14.37
C GLY A 209 -39.63 5.29 -14.23
N ASP A 210 -39.56 6.59 -14.51
CA ASP A 210 -38.32 7.35 -14.32
C ASP A 210 -38.12 7.66 -12.82
N SER A 211 -39.11 8.21 -12.11
CA SER A 211 -38.99 8.44 -10.66
C SER A 211 -40.31 8.64 -9.91
N ILE A 212 -40.34 8.23 -8.63
CA ILE A 212 -41.33 8.72 -7.65
C ILE A 212 -40.62 9.64 -6.68
N GLN A 213 -41.02 10.90 -6.67
CA GLN A 213 -40.42 11.91 -5.82
C GLN A 213 -41.48 12.68 -5.06
N VAL A 214 -41.37 12.71 -3.73
CA VAL A 214 -42.19 13.54 -2.86
C VAL A 214 -41.31 14.60 -2.25
N ASN A 215 -41.66 15.86 -2.52
CA ASN A 215 -40.94 17.03 -2.03
C ASN A 215 -41.83 17.79 -1.05
N PHE A 216 -41.37 17.91 0.19
CA PHE A 216 -42.07 18.66 1.24
C PHE A 216 -41.30 19.93 1.57
N ILE A 217 -42.02 21.04 1.61
CA ILE A 217 -41.49 22.35 1.99
C ILE A 217 -42.37 22.91 3.12
N GLU A 218 -41.89 22.83 4.36
CA GLU A 218 -42.54 23.30 5.60
C GLU A 218 -44.08 23.15 5.59
N SER A 219 -44.63 21.97 5.27
CA SER A 219 -46.09 21.78 5.06
C SER A 219 -46.70 20.80 6.05
N LEU A 220 -47.99 20.97 6.36
CA LEU A 220 -48.75 20.09 7.25
C LEU A 220 -49.52 19.03 6.46
N PHE A 221 -49.16 17.76 6.63
CA PHE A 221 -49.73 16.66 5.83
C PHE A 221 -49.77 15.33 6.58
N SER A 222 -50.58 14.41 6.05
CA SER A 222 -50.56 12.99 6.39
C SER A 222 -50.51 12.17 5.12
N LEU A 223 -49.47 11.38 4.92
CA LEU A 223 -49.28 10.52 3.75
C LEU A 223 -49.37 9.06 4.16
N HIS A 224 -50.33 8.34 3.61
CA HIS A 224 -50.54 6.92 3.87
C HIS A 224 -50.45 6.13 2.55
N VAL A 225 -49.47 5.25 2.45
CA VAL A 225 -49.18 4.47 1.26
C VAL A 225 -49.21 2.99 1.60
N THR A 226 -50.10 2.23 0.95
CA THR A 226 -50.26 0.78 1.17
C THR A 226 -50.21 0.00 -0.13
N ASN A 227 -49.59 -1.18 -0.09
CA ASN A 227 -49.49 -2.11 -1.22
C ASN A 227 -49.04 -1.44 -2.53
N LEU A 228 -47.95 -0.69 -2.47
CA LEU A 228 -47.35 -0.06 -3.64
C LEU A 228 -46.20 -0.93 -4.16
N LEU A 229 -46.19 -1.13 -5.47
CA LEU A 229 -45.18 -1.89 -6.20
C LEU A 229 -44.36 -0.93 -7.06
N VAL A 230 -43.04 -0.89 -6.84
CA VAL A 230 -42.11 -0.13 -7.68
C VAL A 230 -41.03 -1.06 -8.20
N SER A 231 -41.04 -1.28 -9.51
CA SER A 231 -40.15 -2.25 -10.14
C SER A 231 -39.55 -1.79 -11.46
N ASN A 232 -38.28 -2.18 -11.67
CA ASN A 232 -37.55 -1.91 -12.90
C ASN A 232 -37.50 -0.42 -13.27
N SER A 233 -37.51 0.46 -12.27
CA SER A 233 -37.52 1.91 -12.43
C SER A 233 -36.12 2.50 -12.27
N GLN A 234 -35.91 3.72 -12.77
CA GLN A 234 -34.61 4.39 -12.60
C GLN A 234 -34.38 4.75 -11.13
N ALA A 235 -35.40 5.24 -10.43
CA ALA A 235 -35.40 5.44 -8.98
C ALA A 235 -36.58 4.70 -8.33
N GLY A 236 -36.41 4.28 -7.08
CA GLY A 236 -37.49 3.77 -6.24
C GLY A 236 -38.40 4.90 -5.73
N PHE A 237 -38.61 4.98 -4.42
CA PHE A 237 -39.42 6.03 -3.80
C PHE A 237 -38.56 6.97 -2.97
N SER A 238 -38.53 8.23 -3.39
CA SER A 238 -37.68 9.26 -2.78
C SER A 238 -38.53 10.31 -2.08
N PHE A 239 -38.22 10.57 -0.82
CA PHE A 239 -38.78 11.64 0.01
C PHE A 239 -37.71 12.68 0.27
N GLN A 240 -37.97 13.93 -0.09
CA GLN A 240 -37.06 15.04 0.13
C GLN A 240 -37.75 16.15 0.92
N PHE A 241 -37.07 16.64 1.94
CA PHE A 241 -37.56 17.70 2.81
C PHE A 241 -36.67 18.94 2.67
N ASP A 242 -37.24 20.06 2.24
CA ASP A 242 -36.53 21.30 1.90
C ASP A 242 -37.14 22.52 2.64
N THR A 243 -36.35 23.56 2.88
CA THR A 243 -36.78 24.78 3.60
C THR A 243 -37.20 25.92 2.73
N TYR A 244 -36.72 25.98 1.48
CA TYR A 244 -36.79 27.22 0.75
C TYR A 244 -38.22 27.49 0.27
N SER A 245 -39.02 28.13 1.12
CA SER A 245 -40.31 28.72 0.76
C SER A 245 -40.22 30.24 0.82
N PRO A 246 -40.35 30.94 -0.33
CA PRO A 246 -40.57 32.38 -0.35
C PRO A 246 -41.96 32.81 0.19
N TYR A 247 -42.82 31.86 0.62
CA TYR A 247 -44.26 32.09 0.80
C TYR A 247 -44.76 31.76 2.22
N LYS A 248 -44.15 32.34 3.27
CA LYS A 248 -44.62 32.20 4.67
C LYS A 248 -45.91 32.99 5.01
N ASN A 249 -46.60 33.54 4.01
CA ASN A 249 -47.66 34.54 4.21
C ASN A 249 -48.99 33.98 4.75
N CYS A 250 -49.27 32.68 4.57
CA CYS A 250 -50.56 32.07 4.95
C CYS A 250 -50.46 31.06 6.10
N ASN A 251 -49.44 31.15 6.96
CA ASN A 251 -49.31 30.26 8.12
C ASN A 251 -50.29 30.64 9.23
N ILE A 252 -51.03 29.64 9.74
CA ILE A 252 -51.96 29.79 10.86
C ILE A 252 -51.17 29.73 12.17
N LYS A 253 -51.42 30.68 13.09
CA LYS A 253 -50.75 30.75 14.40
C LYS A 253 -51.34 29.74 15.38
N GLY A 254 -50.49 29.09 16.16
CA GLY A 254 -50.91 28.16 17.23
C GLY A 254 -51.22 26.74 16.77
N VAL A 255 -50.95 26.40 15.50
CA VAL A 255 -51.11 25.04 14.97
C VAL A 255 -49.87 24.21 15.29
N GLU A 256 -50.09 23.05 15.90
CA GLU A 256 -49.04 22.04 16.10
C GLU A 256 -48.60 21.50 14.73
N SER A 257 -47.33 21.66 14.43
CA SER A 257 -46.77 21.38 13.11
C SER A 257 -46.30 19.92 13.02
N GLN A 258 -47.19 18.95 13.26
CA GLN A 258 -46.88 17.52 13.19
C GLN A 258 -47.40 16.92 11.88
N SER A 259 -46.54 16.21 11.14
CA SER A 259 -46.90 15.50 9.90
C SER A 259 -46.50 14.03 9.98
N THR A 260 -47.21 13.18 9.24
CA THR A 260 -47.01 11.72 9.29
C THR A 260 -46.80 11.13 7.90
N ILE A 261 -45.90 10.14 7.81
CA ILE A 261 -45.68 9.32 6.63
C ILE A 261 -45.77 7.85 7.06
N GLY A 262 -46.77 7.13 6.56
CA GLY A 262 -46.89 5.68 6.69
C GLY A 262 -46.68 5.01 5.34
N VAL A 263 -45.69 4.12 5.26
CA VAL A 263 -45.41 3.27 4.10
C VAL A 263 -45.53 1.81 4.55
N GLU A 264 -46.58 1.12 4.09
CA GLU A 264 -46.90 -0.24 4.51
C GLU A 264 -47.02 -1.22 3.33
N ASP A 265 -46.63 -2.48 3.56
CA ASP A 265 -46.79 -3.61 2.63
C ASP A 265 -46.20 -3.35 1.23
N TYR A 266 -44.97 -2.85 1.19
CA TYR A 266 -44.36 -2.35 -0.04
C TYR A 266 -43.40 -3.33 -0.70
N HIS A 267 -43.38 -3.38 -2.03
CA HIS A 267 -42.39 -4.14 -2.81
C HIS A 267 -41.54 -3.25 -3.73
N PHE A 268 -40.24 -3.13 -3.41
CA PHE A 268 -39.25 -2.37 -4.19
C PHE A 268 -38.20 -3.30 -4.78
N HIS A 269 -38.17 -3.46 -6.10
CA HIS A 269 -37.17 -4.34 -6.70
C HIS A 269 -36.63 -3.96 -8.07
N ASN A 270 -35.38 -4.35 -8.32
CA ASN A 270 -34.66 -4.13 -9.58
C ASN A 270 -34.60 -2.64 -9.98
N ASN A 271 -34.48 -1.72 -9.03
CA ASN A 271 -34.33 -0.30 -9.34
C ASN A 271 -32.86 0.07 -9.55
N SER A 272 -32.62 1.03 -10.44
CA SER A 272 -31.25 1.44 -10.83
C SER A 272 -30.58 2.35 -9.79
N ASN A 273 -31.35 2.97 -8.89
CA ASN A 273 -30.88 3.79 -7.79
C ASN A 273 -31.39 3.21 -6.45
N ASP A 274 -31.52 4.03 -5.42
CA ASP A 274 -32.09 3.64 -4.13
C ASP A 274 -33.52 3.07 -4.26
N GLY A 275 -33.81 2.04 -3.47
CA GLY A 275 -35.15 1.47 -3.33
C GLY A 275 -36.07 2.43 -2.57
N LEU A 276 -35.72 2.77 -1.34
CA LEU A 276 -36.41 3.73 -0.49
C LEU A 276 -35.41 4.74 0.06
N HIS A 277 -35.64 6.02 -0.24
CA HIS A 277 -34.71 7.10 0.07
C HIS A 277 -35.41 8.24 0.84
N PHE A 278 -34.84 8.63 1.97
CA PHE A 278 -35.26 9.80 2.75
C PHE A 278 -34.09 10.79 2.87
N ASP A 279 -34.22 11.96 2.25
CA ASP A 279 -33.26 13.08 2.34
C ASP A 279 -33.89 14.24 3.11
N ILE A 280 -33.48 14.39 4.37
CA ILE A 280 -33.99 15.41 5.27
C ILE A 280 -32.94 16.50 5.46
N LYS A 281 -33.00 17.55 4.62
CA LYS A 281 -31.96 18.58 4.55
C LYS A 281 -31.78 19.33 5.87
N LYS A 282 -30.52 19.67 6.19
CA LYS A 282 -30.12 20.39 7.41
C LYS A 282 -30.93 21.65 7.68
N ASP A 283 -31.21 22.43 6.65
CA ASP A 283 -31.92 23.70 6.80
C ASP A 283 -33.34 23.48 7.33
N TYR A 284 -33.98 22.32 7.01
CA TYR A 284 -35.39 22.01 7.34
C TYR A 284 -35.68 22.16 8.83
N PHE A 285 -34.69 21.90 9.67
CA PHE A 285 -34.87 21.84 11.12
C PHE A 285 -34.24 23.00 11.89
N GLN A 286 -33.25 23.70 11.34
CA GLN A 286 -32.70 24.85 12.05
C GLN A 286 -33.68 26.04 12.09
N LEU A 287 -34.70 26.04 11.23
CA LEU A 287 -35.62 27.16 11.02
C LEU A 287 -37.11 26.82 11.15
N SER A 288 -37.49 25.54 11.24
CA SER A 288 -38.89 25.11 11.30
C SER A 288 -39.22 24.38 12.60
N ASN A 289 -40.44 24.60 13.13
CA ASN A 289 -40.99 23.86 14.28
C ASN A 289 -41.73 22.59 13.85
N HIS A 290 -41.51 22.10 12.61
CA HIS A 290 -42.25 20.96 12.06
C HIS A 290 -41.65 19.63 12.54
N HIS A 291 -42.48 18.79 13.15
CA HIS A 291 -42.14 17.44 13.57
C HIS A 291 -42.72 16.43 12.56
N ILE A 292 -41.93 15.43 12.19
CA ILE A 292 -42.33 14.42 11.21
C ILE A 292 -42.14 13.04 11.84
N ASP A 293 -43.20 12.24 11.78
CA ASP A 293 -43.17 10.82 12.16
C ASP A 293 -43.26 9.95 10.91
N ILE A 294 -42.25 9.11 10.67
CA ILE A 294 -42.12 8.26 9.49
C ILE A 294 -42.15 6.81 9.95
N THR A 295 -43.09 6.03 9.42
CA THR A 295 -43.19 4.59 9.66
C THR A 295 -43.08 3.85 8.34
N VAL A 296 -42.10 2.95 8.25
CA VAL A 296 -41.90 1.99 7.16
C VAL A 296 -42.16 0.61 7.73
N LYS A 297 -43.18 -0.10 7.23
CA LYS A 297 -43.65 -1.34 7.85
C LYS A 297 -43.96 -2.43 6.82
N SER A 298 -43.60 -3.68 7.14
CA SER A 298 -43.90 -4.85 6.29
C SER A 298 -43.37 -4.72 4.86
N CYS A 299 -42.24 -4.05 4.66
CA CYS A 299 -41.68 -3.77 3.34
C CYS A 299 -40.68 -4.84 2.89
N SER A 300 -40.62 -5.11 1.60
CA SER A 300 -39.62 -5.97 0.95
C SER A 300 -38.86 -5.18 -0.11
N ILE A 301 -37.56 -4.96 0.14
CA ILE A 301 -36.68 -4.11 -0.67
C ILE A 301 -35.50 -4.94 -1.14
N HIS A 302 -35.46 -5.28 -2.43
CA HIS A 302 -34.45 -6.21 -2.94
C HIS A 302 -33.91 -5.91 -4.33
N ASP A 303 -32.70 -6.39 -4.61
CA ASP A 303 -32.05 -6.32 -5.93
C ASP A 303 -31.88 -4.88 -6.49
N ASN A 304 -31.74 -3.87 -5.62
CA ASN A 304 -31.47 -2.50 -6.05
C ASN A 304 -29.97 -2.28 -6.29
N VAL A 305 -29.63 -1.46 -7.30
CA VAL A 305 -28.24 -1.24 -7.75
C VAL A 305 -27.44 -0.34 -6.80
N TRP A 306 -28.11 0.58 -6.10
CA TRP A 306 -27.50 1.41 -5.06
C TRP A 306 -27.92 0.92 -3.67
N HIS A 307 -28.51 1.75 -2.81
CA HIS A 307 -28.96 1.32 -1.50
C HIS A 307 -30.35 0.68 -1.57
N GLY A 308 -30.63 -0.28 -0.69
CA GLY A 308 -32.02 -0.71 -0.48
C GLY A 308 -32.79 0.39 0.23
N LEU A 309 -32.33 0.67 1.45
CA LEU A 309 -32.81 1.74 2.31
C LEU A 309 -31.69 2.77 2.52
N SER A 310 -31.98 4.04 2.27
CA SER A 310 -31.10 5.17 2.58
C SER A 310 -31.88 6.23 3.36
N ILE A 311 -31.41 6.55 4.56
CA ILE A 311 -31.99 7.58 5.43
C ILE A 311 -30.91 8.59 5.80
N ILE A 312 -31.09 9.84 5.39
CA ILE A 312 -30.13 10.94 5.60
C ILE A 312 -30.83 12.06 6.36
N GLY A 313 -30.55 12.19 7.66
CA GLY A 313 -31.25 13.11 8.57
C GLY A 313 -30.53 14.39 8.95
N HIS A 314 -29.25 14.56 8.58
CA HIS A 314 -28.43 15.75 8.90
C HIS A 314 -28.47 16.23 10.38
N LEU A 315 -28.55 15.27 11.31
CA LEU A 315 -28.67 15.41 12.78
C LEU A 315 -29.98 16.08 13.25
N SER A 316 -31.07 15.84 12.54
CA SER A 316 -32.40 16.34 12.92
C SER A 316 -32.90 15.76 14.25
N THR A 317 -33.42 16.65 15.11
CA THR A 317 -34.13 16.29 16.35
C THR A 317 -35.64 16.13 16.15
N SER A 318 -36.19 16.53 15.01
CA SER A 318 -37.65 16.63 14.82
C SER A 318 -38.21 15.55 13.88
N ALA A 319 -37.37 14.65 13.40
CA ALA A 319 -37.78 13.48 12.63
C ALA A 319 -37.66 12.22 13.49
N HIS A 320 -38.76 11.50 13.67
CA HIS A 320 -38.79 10.16 14.24
C HIS A 320 -39.05 9.16 13.12
N ILE A 321 -38.22 8.12 13.03
CA ILE A 321 -38.30 7.15 11.95
C ILE A 321 -38.32 5.74 12.52
N SER A 322 -39.34 4.96 12.14
CA SER A 322 -39.51 3.58 12.55
C SER A 322 -39.51 2.67 11.33
N VAL A 323 -38.63 1.66 11.32
CA VAL A 323 -38.57 0.62 10.29
C VAL A 323 -38.91 -0.71 10.94
N ILE A 324 -40.03 -1.30 10.53
CA ILE A 324 -40.69 -2.42 11.21
C ILE A 324 -40.94 -3.55 10.20
N ASP A 325 -40.70 -4.80 10.59
CA ASP A 325 -41.03 -6.01 9.80
C ASP A 325 -40.52 -5.93 8.33
N THR A 326 -39.30 -5.39 8.14
CA THR A 326 -38.79 -5.04 6.80
C THR A 326 -37.61 -5.93 6.38
N GLU A 327 -37.65 -6.39 5.13
CA GLU A 327 -36.61 -7.21 4.51
C GLU A 327 -35.79 -6.42 3.48
N LEU A 328 -34.46 -6.44 3.62
CA LEU A 328 -33.49 -5.77 2.75
C LEU A 328 -32.58 -6.85 2.14
N VAL A 329 -32.75 -7.18 0.87
CA VAL A 329 -32.12 -8.38 0.27
C VAL A 329 -31.36 -8.06 -1.02
N ARG A 330 -30.10 -8.48 -1.14
CA ARG A 330 -29.29 -8.31 -2.38
C ARG A 330 -29.19 -6.86 -2.90
N ASN A 331 -29.21 -5.88 -2.01
CA ASN A 331 -28.96 -4.49 -2.38
C ASN A 331 -27.46 -4.26 -2.56
N LYS A 332 -27.03 -3.76 -3.72
CA LYS A 332 -25.63 -3.82 -4.14
C LYS A 332 -24.71 -2.86 -3.36
N ALA A 333 -25.18 -1.65 -3.01
CA ALA A 333 -24.44 -0.73 -2.14
C ALA A 333 -24.76 -0.93 -0.65
N GLY A 334 -25.61 -1.89 -0.29
CA GLY A 334 -26.03 -2.13 1.09
C GLY A 334 -27.18 -1.23 1.51
N ASN A 335 -27.18 -0.79 2.77
CA ASN A 335 -28.18 0.10 3.35
C ASN A 335 -27.50 1.12 4.28
N GLU A 336 -28.07 2.31 4.41
CA GLU A 336 -27.43 3.43 5.09
C GLU A 336 -28.40 4.23 5.98
N ILE A 337 -27.94 4.56 7.18
CA ILE A 337 -28.56 5.52 8.09
C ILE A 337 -27.50 6.55 8.49
N ALA A 338 -27.70 7.82 8.12
CA ALA A 338 -26.72 8.87 8.33
C ALA A 338 -27.35 10.13 8.95
N GLY A 339 -26.76 10.64 10.03
CA GLY A 339 -27.21 11.86 10.69
C GLY A 339 -28.63 11.79 11.27
N CYS A 340 -29.04 10.71 11.91
CA CYS A 340 -30.39 10.58 12.48
C CYS A 340 -30.35 10.41 13.99
N LEU A 341 -31.14 11.17 14.76
CA LEU A 341 -31.13 11.10 16.23
C LEU A 341 -32.19 10.16 16.83
N TYR A 342 -33.21 9.79 16.05
CA TYR A 342 -34.31 8.95 16.53
C TYR A 342 -34.74 7.96 15.44
N ILE A 343 -34.01 6.84 15.33
CA ILE A 343 -34.39 5.71 14.47
C ILE A 343 -34.75 4.51 15.34
N LEU A 344 -35.86 3.84 15.02
CA LEU A 344 -36.25 2.54 15.58
C LEU A 344 -36.16 1.48 14.48
N LEU A 345 -35.40 0.41 14.71
CA LEU A 345 -35.38 -0.80 13.89
C LEU A 345 -36.04 -1.93 14.67
N ASN A 346 -37.09 -2.52 14.11
CA ASN A 346 -37.86 -3.58 14.76
C ASN A 346 -38.13 -4.73 13.77
N ASN A 347 -37.69 -5.93 14.10
CA ASN A 347 -37.88 -7.11 13.25
C ASN A 347 -37.34 -6.93 11.82
N ILE A 348 -36.07 -6.56 11.68
CA ILE A 348 -35.43 -6.31 10.37
C ILE A 348 -34.59 -7.50 9.90
N THR A 349 -34.58 -7.75 8.59
CA THR A 349 -33.74 -8.79 7.99
C THR A 349 -32.93 -8.23 6.84
N VAL A 350 -31.61 -8.34 6.90
CA VAL A 350 -30.66 -7.81 5.91
C VAL A 350 -29.78 -8.94 5.39
N THR A 351 -29.92 -9.31 4.11
CA THR A 351 -29.23 -10.49 3.58
C THR A 351 -28.65 -10.34 2.19
N ASN A 352 -27.57 -11.08 1.94
CA ASN A 352 -26.95 -11.22 0.62
C ASN A 352 -26.52 -9.90 -0.03
N SER A 353 -26.23 -8.86 0.76
CA SER A 353 -25.71 -7.59 0.25
C SER A 353 -24.25 -7.75 -0.19
N LEU A 354 -23.88 -7.14 -1.32
CA LEU A 354 -22.51 -7.11 -1.84
C LEU A 354 -21.64 -6.00 -1.21
N SER A 355 -22.24 -5.25 -0.28
CA SER A 355 -21.62 -4.26 0.58
C SER A 355 -22.00 -4.57 2.04
N THR A 356 -21.46 -3.80 2.98
CA THR A 356 -21.87 -3.86 4.39
C THR A 356 -23.39 -3.87 4.49
N GLY A 357 -23.95 -4.81 5.24
CA GLY A 357 -25.41 -4.99 5.34
C GLY A 357 -26.12 -3.70 5.77
N LEU A 358 -25.66 -3.06 6.85
CA LEU A 358 -26.14 -1.76 7.30
C LEU A 358 -25.00 -0.88 7.80
N VAL A 359 -24.90 0.32 7.25
CA VAL A 359 -23.95 1.35 7.67
C VAL A 359 -24.68 2.42 8.48
N ILE A 360 -24.17 2.75 9.67
CA ILE A 360 -24.71 3.76 10.58
C ILE A 360 -23.65 4.84 10.79
N ILE A 361 -23.96 6.09 10.46
CA ILE A 361 -23.02 7.23 10.51
C ILE A 361 -23.65 8.37 11.30
N SER A 362 -22.95 8.86 12.33
CA SER A 362 -23.40 9.96 13.20
C SER A 362 -24.89 9.87 13.58
N SER A 363 -25.34 8.69 13.98
CA SER A 363 -26.76 8.41 14.23
C SER A 363 -27.00 7.67 15.53
N VAL A 364 -28.20 7.82 16.09
CA VAL A 364 -28.70 7.06 17.23
C VAL A 364 -29.81 6.15 16.75
N VAL A 365 -29.53 4.85 16.77
CA VAL A 365 -30.43 3.80 16.28
C VAL A 365 -30.81 2.90 17.44
N THR A 366 -32.11 2.82 17.73
CA THR A 366 -32.66 1.88 18.70
C THR A 366 -33.07 0.60 17.98
N VAL A 367 -32.63 -0.55 18.48
CA VAL A 367 -33.02 -1.86 17.96
C VAL A 367 -33.93 -2.56 18.96
N GLU A 368 -35.08 -3.03 18.47
CA GLU A 368 -36.08 -3.79 19.21
C GLU A 368 -36.35 -5.14 18.52
N ASN A 369 -36.67 -6.15 19.32
CA ASN A 369 -36.95 -7.50 18.85
C ASN A 369 -35.82 -8.06 17.94
N ARG A 370 -36.18 -8.85 16.93
CA ARG A 370 -35.22 -9.62 16.13
C ARG A 370 -34.56 -8.77 15.04
N SER A 371 -33.25 -8.88 14.84
CA SER A 371 -32.55 -8.27 13.70
C SER A 371 -31.54 -9.25 13.13
N VAL A 372 -31.65 -9.56 11.84
CA VAL A 372 -30.84 -10.61 11.19
C VAL A 372 -29.98 -10.00 10.10
N PHE A 373 -28.68 -10.25 10.15
CA PHE A 373 -27.68 -9.86 9.16
C PHE A 373 -26.98 -11.12 8.67
N LYS A 374 -27.27 -11.54 7.43
CA LYS A 374 -26.76 -12.81 6.91
C LYS A 374 -26.15 -12.73 5.52
N ASN A 375 -24.99 -13.37 5.35
CA ASN A 375 -24.31 -13.52 4.05
C ASN A 375 -24.04 -12.17 3.36
N ASN A 376 -23.71 -11.13 4.13
CA ASN A 376 -23.36 -9.82 3.60
C ASN A 376 -21.83 -9.67 3.50
N THR A 377 -21.36 -8.84 2.58
CA THR A 377 -19.92 -8.63 2.35
C THR A 377 -19.55 -7.16 2.46
N GLY A 378 -18.64 -6.74 3.34
CA GLY A 378 -18.24 -5.33 3.50
C GLY A 378 -16.73 -5.11 3.44
N VAL A 379 -16.31 -3.85 3.39
CA VAL A 379 -14.90 -3.52 3.68
C VAL A 379 -14.66 -3.67 5.18
N VAL A 380 -15.51 -3.02 5.96
CA VAL A 380 -15.60 -3.15 7.42
C VAL A 380 -17.03 -3.50 7.80
N GLY A 381 -17.23 -4.30 8.85
CA GLY A 381 -18.56 -4.56 9.35
C GLY A 381 -19.40 -5.30 8.33
N GLY A 382 -19.05 -6.53 7.94
CA GLY A 382 -19.73 -7.24 6.84
C GLY A 382 -21.25 -7.27 7.03
N GLY A 383 -21.72 -7.52 8.25
CA GLY A 383 -23.13 -7.36 8.61
C GLY A 383 -23.51 -5.90 8.93
N MET A 384 -22.82 -5.26 9.88
CA MET A 384 -23.10 -3.89 10.31
C MET A 384 -21.82 -3.09 10.59
N ALA A 385 -21.76 -1.85 10.13
CA ALA A 385 -20.69 -0.90 10.45
C ALA A 385 -21.25 0.35 11.15
N ILE A 386 -20.68 0.71 12.29
CA ILE A 386 -21.13 1.80 13.16
C ILE A 386 -20.00 2.82 13.28
N ASN A 387 -20.22 4.02 12.74
CA ASN A 387 -19.19 5.02 12.49
C ASN A 387 -19.58 6.43 12.97
N SER A 388 -18.59 7.31 13.11
CA SER A 388 -18.70 8.75 13.34
C SER A 388 -19.52 9.12 14.57
N SER A 389 -19.17 8.52 15.72
CA SER A 389 -19.86 8.73 17.00
C SER A 389 -21.33 8.28 17.00
N SER A 390 -21.62 7.18 16.31
CA SER A 390 -22.96 6.60 16.30
C SER A 390 -23.23 5.79 17.56
N ILE A 391 -24.49 5.70 17.94
CA ILE A 391 -24.95 4.90 19.09
C ILE A 391 -25.98 3.91 18.60
N VAL A 392 -25.74 2.63 18.89
CA VAL A 392 -26.77 1.59 18.72
C VAL A 392 -27.32 1.23 20.09
N ALA A 393 -28.54 1.65 20.37
CA ALA A 393 -29.23 1.39 21.63
C ALA A 393 -30.04 0.09 21.51
N LEU A 394 -29.77 -0.88 22.38
CA LEU A 394 -30.47 -2.16 22.43
C LEU A 394 -31.51 -2.13 23.56
N SER A 395 -32.77 -2.43 23.22
CA SER A 395 -33.89 -2.48 24.16
C SER A 395 -34.35 -3.93 24.32
N PRO A 396 -34.44 -4.51 25.55
CA PRO A 396 -34.98 -5.85 25.74
C PRO A 396 -36.42 -5.96 25.19
N PRO A 397 -36.79 -7.03 24.46
CA PRO A 397 -36.11 -8.32 24.28
C PRO A 397 -35.31 -8.43 22.95
N ALA A 398 -34.52 -7.41 22.57
CA ALA A 398 -33.75 -7.44 21.33
C ALA A 398 -32.91 -8.73 21.14
N ASN A 399 -32.91 -9.26 19.92
CA ASN A 399 -32.15 -10.43 19.48
C ASN A 399 -31.46 -10.13 18.15
N LEU A 400 -30.13 -10.05 18.14
CA LEU A 400 -29.34 -9.75 16.95
C LEU A 400 -28.63 -11.02 16.47
N GLU A 401 -28.70 -11.29 15.17
CA GLU A 401 -28.09 -12.46 14.53
C GLU A 401 -27.17 -12.01 13.39
N PHE A 402 -25.86 -12.28 13.48
CA PHE A 402 -24.87 -12.03 12.43
C PHE A 402 -24.27 -13.36 11.98
N ILE A 403 -24.64 -13.80 10.78
CA ILE A 403 -24.36 -15.15 10.29
C ILE A 403 -23.71 -15.12 8.90
N ASP A 404 -22.59 -15.83 8.73
CA ASP A 404 -21.88 -15.98 7.45
C ASP A 404 -21.51 -14.62 6.78
N ASN A 405 -21.28 -13.56 7.56
CA ASN A 405 -20.88 -12.25 7.00
C ASN A 405 -19.36 -12.17 6.79
N LEU A 406 -18.95 -11.45 5.75
CA LEU A 406 -17.55 -11.30 5.34
C LEU A 406 -17.14 -9.82 5.37
N ALA A 407 -16.03 -9.48 6.00
CA ALA A 407 -15.37 -8.19 5.85
C ALA A 407 -13.99 -8.38 5.19
N THR A 408 -13.65 -7.59 4.17
CA THR A 408 -12.30 -7.67 3.57
C THR A 408 -11.22 -7.08 4.48
N TYR A 409 -11.60 -6.24 5.45
CA TYR A 409 -10.69 -5.62 6.41
C TYR A 409 -11.00 -6.04 7.85
N LYS A 410 -11.96 -5.41 8.53
CA LYS A 410 -12.18 -5.59 9.99
C LYS A 410 -13.65 -5.78 10.34
N GLY A 411 -13.93 -6.62 11.35
CA GLY A 411 -15.29 -6.78 11.88
C GLY A 411 -16.20 -7.53 10.90
N GLY A 412 -16.03 -8.83 10.72
CA GLY A 412 -16.83 -9.60 9.74
C GLY A 412 -18.34 -9.53 10.01
N GLY A 413 -18.74 -9.68 11.26
CA GLY A 413 -20.13 -9.43 11.70
C GLY A 413 -20.37 -7.94 11.92
N ILE A 414 -19.71 -7.37 12.93
CA ILE A 414 -19.90 -5.98 13.38
C ILE A 414 -18.56 -5.23 13.38
N TYR A 415 -18.57 -4.01 12.87
CA TYR A 415 -17.47 -3.05 13.04
C TYR A 415 -17.96 -1.83 13.80
N LEU A 416 -17.22 -1.46 14.84
CA LEU A 416 -17.45 -0.29 15.66
C LEU A 416 -16.21 0.61 15.55
N ASP A 417 -16.41 1.87 15.14
CA ASP A 417 -15.34 2.85 15.22
C ASP A 417 -15.11 3.33 16.67
N GLU A 418 -13.97 3.97 16.91
CA GLU A 418 -13.52 4.31 18.26
C GLU A 418 -14.44 5.25 19.04
N LYS A 419 -15.24 6.07 18.35
CA LYS A 419 -16.13 7.06 18.98
C LYS A 419 -17.57 6.57 19.11
N SER A 420 -17.88 5.45 18.48
CA SER A 420 -19.21 4.85 18.49
C SER A 420 -19.35 3.86 19.63
N ASP A 421 -20.59 3.60 20.05
CA ASP A 421 -20.85 2.73 21.19
C ASP A 421 -22.17 1.95 21.06
N PHE A 422 -22.24 0.83 21.79
CA PHE A 422 -23.49 0.14 22.07
C PHE A 422 -24.03 0.59 23.43
N GLN A 423 -25.27 1.05 23.46
CA GLN A 423 -25.96 1.37 24.70
C GLN A 423 -27.01 0.32 25.02
N PHE A 424 -27.08 -0.08 26.29
CA PHE A 424 -28.03 -1.07 26.77
C PHE A 424 -29.07 -0.38 27.65
N LYS A 425 -30.35 -0.40 27.26
CA LYS A 425 -31.42 0.08 28.15
C LYS A 425 -31.59 -0.90 29.31
N LEU A 426 -31.40 -0.41 30.54
CA LEU A 426 -31.49 -1.21 31.77
C LEU A 426 -32.91 -1.82 31.91
N GLY A 427 -32.99 -3.15 31.93
CA GLY A 427 -34.23 -3.91 32.13
C GLY A 427 -33.93 -5.40 32.32
N SER A 428 -34.77 -6.11 33.08
CA SER A 428 -34.51 -7.44 33.67
C SER A 428 -34.39 -8.64 32.70
N ASN A 429 -34.27 -8.42 31.38
CA ASN A 429 -34.25 -9.47 30.36
C ASN A 429 -32.94 -9.44 29.57
N SER A 430 -32.41 -10.63 29.24
CA SER A 430 -31.18 -10.78 28.45
C SER A 430 -31.41 -10.42 26.98
N ILE A 431 -30.53 -9.59 26.43
CA ILE A 431 -30.43 -9.33 24.99
C ILE A 431 -29.63 -10.49 24.40
N THR A 432 -30.10 -11.10 23.32
CA THR A 432 -29.39 -12.22 22.67
C THR A 432 -28.58 -11.71 21.49
N LEU A 433 -27.30 -12.07 21.41
CA LEU A 433 -26.43 -11.79 20.26
C LEU A 433 -25.86 -13.12 19.75
N THR A 434 -26.22 -13.47 18.51
CA THR A 434 -25.72 -14.66 17.82
C THR A 434 -24.69 -14.23 16.77
N LEU A 435 -23.46 -14.72 16.92
CA LEU A 435 -22.37 -14.50 15.97
C LEU A 435 -21.93 -15.87 15.47
N LYS A 436 -21.99 -16.11 14.15
CA LYS A 436 -21.68 -17.42 13.58
C LYS A 436 -21.03 -17.30 12.21
N ASN A 437 -19.90 -17.99 12.02
CA ASN A 437 -19.20 -18.12 10.73
C ASN A 437 -18.88 -16.77 10.06
N ASN A 438 -18.75 -15.70 10.83
CA ASN A 438 -18.32 -14.42 10.26
C ASN A 438 -16.81 -14.47 10.00
N THR A 439 -16.33 -13.68 9.04
CA THR A 439 -14.92 -13.67 8.63
C THR A 439 -14.44 -12.26 8.35
N ALA A 440 -13.23 -11.92 8.77
CA ALA A 440 -12.57 -10.65 8.49
C ALA A 440 -11.18 -10.90 7.88
N GLY A 441 -10.76 -10.08 6.91
CA GLY A 441 -9.47 -10.22 6.25
C GLY A 441 -8.26 -9.89 7.13
N VAL A 442 -8.43 -9.02 8.12
CA VAL A 442 -7.36 -8.55 9.02
C VAL A 442 -7.62 -8.96 10.47
N ALA A 443 -8.71 -8.47 11.08
CA ALA A 443 -8.97 -8.69 12.51
C ALA A 443 -10.46 -8.61 12.88
N GLY A 444 -10.83 -9.32 13.95
CA GLY A 444 -12.20 -9.34 14.49
C GLY A 444 -13.18 -10.01 13.53
N ASN A 445 -13.11 -11.34 13.39
CA ASN A 445 -14.00 -12.07 12.47
C ASN A 445 -15.47 -11.83 12.82
N ASP A 446 -15.82 -11.87 14.10
CA ASP A 446 -17.19 -11.59 14.53
C ASP A 446 -17.38 -10.11 14.81
N MET A 447 -16.49 -9.49 15.61
CA MET A 447 -16.61 -8.09 15.99
C MET A 447 -15.26 -7.36 16.05
N TYR A 448 -15.25 -6.10 15.65
CA TYR A 448 -14.11 -5.20 15.82
C TYR A 448 -14.52 -3.90 16.55
N GLY A 449 -13.68 -3.44 17.47
CA GLY A 449 -13.79 -2.13 18.15
C GLY A 449 -14.45 -2.16 19.54
N LEU A 450 -15.21 -3.21 19.87
CA LEU A 450 -15.84 -3.36 21.17
C LEU A 450 -14.97 -4.18 22.14
N VAL A 451 -14.49 -3.55 23.23
CA VAL A 451 -13.52 -4.14 24.17
C VAL A 451 -14.17 -4.75 25.41
N ASN A 452 -15.27 -4.18 25.92
CA ASN A 452 -15.94 -4.63 27.14
C ASN A 452 -17.38 -5.04 26.84
N PHE A 453 -17.70 -6.32 26.99
CA PHE A 453 -19.07 -6.79 26.98
C PHE A 453 -19.63 -6.72 28.42
N PRO A 454 -20.82 -6.13 28.64
CA PRO A 454 -21.52 -6.35 29.90
C PRO A 454 -21.83 -7.85 30.05
N GLU A 455 -21.93 -8.34 31.29
CA GLU A 455 -22.25 -9.74 31.67
C GLU A 455 -23.59 -10.28 31.09
N LEU A 456 -24.30 -9.47 30.30
CA LEU A 456 -25.60 -9.77 29.72
C LEU A 456 -25.58 -10.82 28.59
N PHE A 457 -24.41 -11.12 28.02
CA PHE A 457 -24.28 -12.06 26.90
C PHE A 457 -23.51 -13.33 27.28
N SER A 458 -24.13 -14.49 27.10
CA SER A 458 -23.46 -15.79 27.23
C SER A 458 -22.77 -16.15 25.92
N PHE A 459 -21.46 -15.85 25.80
CA PHE A 459 -20.70 -16.22 24.62
C PHE A 459 -19.90 -17.51 24.83
N THR A 460 -19.73 -18.30 23.77
CA THR A 460 -18.71 -19.33 23.69
C THR A 460 -17.86 -19.06 22.44
N ASN A 461 -16.56 -18.79 22.63
CA ASN A 461 -15.55 -18.60 21.57
C ASN A 461 -15.91 -17.61 20.46
N ILE A 462 -16.06 -16.32 20.80
CA ILE A 462 -16.20 -15.24 19.80
C ILE A 462 -14.84 -14.70 19.36
N SER A 463 -14.69 -14.38 18.08
CA SER A 463 -13.47 -13.78 17.53
C SER A 463 -13.60 -12.26 17.47
N THR A 464 -12.99 -11.60 18.46
CA THR A 464 -13.03 -10.14 18.60
C THR A 464 -11.63 -9.51 18.53
N SER A 465 -11.56 -8.26 18.11
CA SER A 465 -10.35 -7.44 18.14
C SER A 465 -10.69 -5.97 18.36
N SER A 466 -9.69 -5.17 18.71
CA SER A 466 -9.77 -3.71 18.75
C SER A 466 -8.62 -3.09 17.97
N ASP A 467 -8.57 -1.76 18.00
CA ASP A 467 -7.35 -1.02 17.69
C ASP A 467 -6.19 -1.49 18.59
N PRO A 468 -4.94 -1.39 18.10
CA PRO A 468 -3.80 -1.96 18.80
C PRO A 468 -3.60 -1.34 20.18
N THR A 469 -3.60 -2.20 21.19
CA THR A 469 -3.38 -1.87 22.60
C THR A 469 -2.11 -2.50 23.16
N ALA A 470 -1.50 -3.44 22.44
CA ALA A 470 -0.23 -4.06 22.79
C ALA A 470 0.57 -4.39 21.53
N PHE A 471 1.87 -4.62 21.70
CA PHE A 471 2.74 -5.10 20.63
C PHE A 471 3.88 -5.93 21.21
N THR A 472 4.42 -6.84 20.39
CA THR A 472 5.52 -7.73 20.78
C THR A 472 6.43 -8.03 19.60
N PHE A 473 7.59 -8.61 19.87
CA PHE A 473 8.43 -9.15 18.80
C PHE A 473 7.82 -10.42 18.23
N CYS A 474 7.98 -10.61 16.94
CA CYS A 474 7.44 -11.76 16.23
C CYS A 474 8.51 -12.41 15.35
N ASP A 475 8.37 -13.71 15.13
CA ASP A 475 9.15 -14.42 14.13
C ASP A 475 8.33 -14.48 12.83
N PRO A 476 8.85 -13.95 11.69
CA PRO A 476 8.14 -13.99 10.42
C PRO A 476 7.95 -15.42 9.88
N ASP A 477 8.74 -16.39 10.35
CA ASP A 477 8.70 -17.79 9.91
C ASP A 477 7.82 -18.66 10.83
N SER A 478 7.36 -18.14 11.98
CA SER A 478 6.44 -18.85 12.86
C SER A 478 4.98 -18.54 12.53
N ASN A 479 4.16 -19.58 12.32
CA ASN A 479 2.70 -19.44 12.22
C ASN A 479 2.06 -19.15 13.59
N GLU A 480 2.78 -19.46 14.67
CA GLU A 480 2.40 -19.09 16.02
C GLU A 480 2.98 -17.72 16.33
N ILE A 481 2.10 -16.72 16.38
CA ILE A 481 2.41 -15.39 16.90
C ILE A 481 2.34 -15.51 18.43
N THR A 482 3.17 -16.38 19.00
CA THR A 482 3.43 -16.41 20.43
C THR A 482 4.13 -15.10 20.78
N PRO A 483 3.68 -14.37 21.82
CA PRO A 483 4.43 -13.23 22.33
C PRO A 483 5.81 -13.75 22.71
N ILE A 484 6.83 -13.41 21.93
CA ILE A 484 8.21 -13.66 22.34
C ILE A 484 8.48 -12.60 23.41
N TRP A 485 8.13 -12.93 24.65
CA TRP A 485 8.58 -12.20 25.84
C TRP A 485 10.01 -12.56 26.22
N ASP A 486 10.78 -13.13 25.29
CA ASP A 486 12.08 -13.66 25.61
C ASP A 486 13.18 -12.59 25.49
N ASP A 487 13.89 -12.49 26.60
CA ASP A 487 14.98 -11.57 26.89
C ASP A 487 16.17 -11.78 25.96
N GLY A 488 16.76 -10.69 25.49
CA GLY A 488 18.20 -10.56 25.73
C GLY A 488 19.19 -10.66 24.58
N GLU A 489 18.81 -10.80 23.30
CA GLU A 489 19.77 -10.50 22.23
C GLU A 489 19.88 -8.98 22.04
N GLN A 490 20.61 -8.37 22.96
CA GLN A 490 21.01 -6.98 22.86
C GLN A 490 21.85 -6.80 21.59
N GLN A 491 21.23 -6.28 20.53
CA GLN A 491 21.93 -6.05 19.26
C GLN A 491 23.08 -5.07 19.50
N SER A 492 24.27 -5.44 19.00
CA SER A 492 25.42 -4.54 18.97
C SER A 492 25.64 -4.04 17.55
N VAL A 493 25.50 -2.73 17.35
CA VAL A 493 25.62 -2.10 16.03
C VAL A 493 26.65 -0.98 16.04
N PHE A 494 27.19 -0.67 14.87
CA PHE A 494 28.01 0.52 14.65
C PHE A 494 27.15 1.72 14.20
N PRO A 495 27.55 2.97 14.48
CA PRO A 495 26.89 4.16 13.94
C PRO A 495 26.68 4.06 12.42
N GLY A 496 25.42 4.11 11.98
CA GLY A 496 25.04 3.96 10.56
C GLY A 496 24.58 2.56 10.12
N GLN A 497 24.73 1.53 10.96
CA GLN A 497 24.09 0.24 10.72
C GLN A 497 22.63 0.23 11.22
N PRO A 498 21.66 -0.26 10.43
CA PRO A 498 20.27 -0.32 10.87
C PRO A 498 20.04 -1.45 11.87
N LEU A 499 19.45 -1.13 13.02
CA LEU A 499 18.80 -2.06 13.92
C LEU A 499 17.57 -2.66 13.23
N LYS A 500 17.38 -3.98 13.38
CA LYS A 500 16.34 -4.75 12.69
C LYS A 500 15.48 -5.48 13.71
N TYR A 501 14.18 -5.18 13.74
CA TYR A 501 13.23 -5.84 14.64
C TYR A 501 11.97 -6.23 13.88
N ASN A 502 11.49 -7.45 14.09
CA ASN A 502 10.18 -7.88 13.60
C ASN A 502 9.15 -7.67 14.70
N VAL A 503 8.10 -6.90 14.42
CA VAL A 503 7.08 -6.53 15.42
C VAL A 503 5.68 -6.85 14.90
N ALA A 504 4.84 -7.31 15.84
CA ALA A 504 3.42 -7.57 15.63
C ALA A 504 2.57 -6.72 16.59
N LEU A 505 1.40 -6.32 16.13
CA LEU A 505 0.43 -5.53 16.89
C LEU A 505 -0.75 -6.37 17.32
N PHE A 506 -1.28 -6.07 18.51
CA PHE A 506 -2.38 -6.80 19.11
C PHE A 506 -3.45 -5.86 19.65
N GLY A 507 -4.71 -6.18 19.34
CA GLY A 507 -5.89 -5.55 19.92
C GLY A 507 -6.42 -6.38 21.09
N CYS A 508 -7.22 -5.74 21.94
CA CYS A 508 -7.95 -6.42 23.00
C CYS A 508 -9.05 -7.30 22.40
N SER A 509 -9.23 -8.48 22.96
CA SER A 509 -10.34 -9.39 22.69
C SER A 509 -11.21 -9.51 23.95
N SER A 510 -12.45 -9.99 23.79
CA SER A 510 -13.54 -9.99 24.77
C SER A 510 -13.27 -10.78 26.05
N GLY A 511 -12.25 -11.64 26.08
CA GLY A 511 -11.79 -12.32 27.30
C GLY A 511 -10.79 -11.44 28.05
N SER A 512 -10.91 -11.35 29.38
CA SER A 512 -9.91 -10.68 30.22
C SER A 512 -8.50 -11.15 29.86
N ASN A 513 -7.61 -10.21 29.53
CA ASN A 513 -6.23 -10.45 29.08
C ASN A 513 -6.06 -11.28 27.78
N SER A 514 -7.10 -11.40 26.94
CA SER A 514 -6.97 -12.02 25.61
C SER A 514 -6.62 -10.98 24.55
N PHE A 515 -5.66 -11.30 23.69
CA PHE A 515 -5.17 -10.45 22.62
C PHE A 515 -5.35 -11.15 21.27
N SER A 516 -5.71 -10.39 20.25
CA SER A 516 -5.78 -10.87 18.86
C SER A 516 -4.95 -9.97 17.96
N VAL A 517 -4.38 -10.57 16.92
CA VAL A 517 -3.49 -9.86 15.99
C VAL A 517 -4.30 -8.82 15.23
N THR A 518 -3.75 -7.61 15.16
CA THR A 518 -4.34 -6.48 14.44
C THR A 518 -3.24 -5.72 13.70
N ASP A 519 -3.61 -4.64 13.04
CA ASP A 519 -2.70 -3.75 12.34
C ASP A 519 -2.81 -2.32 12.88
N GLY A 520 -1.85 -1.48 12.50
CA GLY A 520 -1.79 -0.11 12.99
C GLY A 520 -0.45 0.56 12.74
N ARG A 521 -0.27 1.75 13.32
CA ARG A 521 0.93 2.57 13.16
C ARG A 521 1.75 2.62 14.44
N ILE A 522 3.07 2.66 14.27
CA ILE A 522 4.02 2.86 15.35
C ILE A 522 4.95 4.04 15.03
N THR A 523 5.31 4.77 16.08
CA THR A 523 6.35 5.80 16.04
C THR A 523 7.54 5.31 16.84
N ILE A 524 8.73 5.59 16.32
CA ILE A 524 10.01 5.29 16.97
C ILE A 524 10.55 6.59 17.55
N GLU A 525 10.76 6.59 18.86
CA GLU A 525 11.26 7.74 19.64
C GLU A 525 12.65 7.45 20.21
N GLU A 526 13.50 8.47 20.14
CA GLU A 526 14.91 8.42 20.55
C GLU A 526 15.13 9.33 21.75
N ASN A 527 15.48 8.76 22.92
CA ASN A 527 15.81 9.50 24.16
C ASN A 527 14.84 10.66 24.49
N TYR A 528 13.52 10.41 24.39
CA TYR A 528 12.46 11.39 24.68
C TYR A 528 12.43 12.64 23.78
N LYS A 529 13.06 12.60 22.59
CA LYS A 529 12.96 13.64 21.56
C LYS A 529 11.97 13.23 20.44
N PRO A 530 11.24 14.18 19.84
CA PRO A 530 10.12 13.85 18.97
C PRO A 530 10.53 13.38 17.57
N ILE A 531 9.89 12.27 17.17
CA ILE A 531 9.55 11.78 15.81
C ILE A 531 10.73 11.60 14.85
N VAL A 532 11.21 10.36 14.71
CA VAL A 532 12.18 9.99 13.66
C VAL A 532 11.50 9.26 12.49
N THR A 533 10.49 8.41 12.71
CA THR A 533 9.79 7.68 11.62
C THR A 533 8.43 7.12 12.08
N ASP A 534 7.39 7.25 11.23
CA ASP A 534 6.09 6.55 11.35
C ASP A 534 6.05 5.34 10.40
N ARG A 535 5.62 4.18 10.90
CA ARG A 535 5.55 2.92 10.14
C ARG A 535 4.23 2.19 10.41
N TYR A 536 3.60 1.71 9.33
CA TYR A 536 2.42 0.85 9.41
C TYR A 536 2.85 -0.62 9.48
N ILE A 537 2.28 -1.36 10.42
CA ILE A 537 2.58 -2.76 10.74
C ILE A 537 1.35 -3.60 10.48
N ASN A 538 1.52 -4.68 9.72
CA ASN A 538 0.48 -5.67 9.44
C ASN A 538 1.02 -7.07 9.79
N LYS A 539 0.31 -7.80 10.65
CA LYS A 539 0.71 -9.12 11.19
C LYS A 539 2.07 -9.07 11.88
N CYS A 540 3.14 -9.46 11.17
CA CYS A 540 4.53 -9.42 11.62
C CYS A 540 5.35 -8.70 10.55
N SER A 541 5.89 -7.51 10.86
CA SER A 541 6.61 -6.67 9.89
C SER A 541 7.99 -6.26 10.39
N LEU A 542 8.96 -6.20 9.47
CA LEU A 542 10.34 -5.78 9.75
C LEU A 542 10.46 -4.26 9.83
N ILE A 543 10.95 -3.77 10.97
CA ILE A 543 11.28 -2.38 11.23
C ILE A 543 12.80 -2.20 11.17
N ARG A 544 13.23 -1.10 10.55
CA ARG A 544 14.63 -0.69 10.46
C ARG A 544 14.82 0.69 11.06
N TYR A 545 15.75 0.82 12.00
CA TYR A 545 16.10 2.09 12.63
C TYR A 545 17.63 2.24 12.68
N THR A 546 18.17 3.35 12.18
CA THR A 546 19.62 3.58 12.11
C THR A 546 20.04 4.60 13.18
N PRO A 547 20.72 4.18 14.26
CA PRO A 547 21.19 5.09 15.29
C PRO A 547 22.34 5.97 14.77
N THR A 548 22.39 7.23 15.22
CA THR A 548 23.44 8.20 14.87
C THR A 548 24.06 8.81 16.13
N LEU A 549 25.36 9.14 16.07
CA LEU A 549 26.08 9.72 17.21
C LEU A 549 25.68 11.17 17.54
N ASN A 550 24.87 11.82 16.68
CA ASN A 550 24.35 13.16 16.97
C ASN A 550 23.43 13.20 18.19
N PHE A 551 22.84 12.06 18.56
CA PHE A 551 21.79 11.95 19.55
C PHE A 551 22.07 10.90 20.64
N ILE A 552 23.12 10.09 20.47
CA ILE A 552 23.41 8.89 21.28
C ILE A 552 24.92 8.79 21.59
N ASN A 553 25.26 8.33 22.79
CA ASN A 553 26.65 8.06 23.19
C ASN A 553 27.04 6.61 22.94
N TYR A 554 28.35 6.33 22.87
CA TYR A 554 28.84 4.94 22.86
C TYR A 554 28.42 4.18 24.12
N GLY A 555 28.17 2.88 23.96
CA GLY A 555 27.71 2.02 25.05
C GLY A 555 26.22 1.69 24.97
N ARG A 556 25.58 1.53 26.13
CA ARG A 556 24.19 1.05 26.24
C ARG A 556 23.20 2.20 26.04
N ASN A 557 22.29 2.04 25.09
CA ASN A 557 21.26 3.02 24.76
C ASN A 557 19.89 2.35 24.62
N THR A 558 18.83 3.15 24.68
CA THR A 558 17.44 2.68 24.59
C THR A 558 16.64 3.45 23.57
N VAL A 559 15.86 2.73 22.76
CA VAL A 559 14.87 3.29 21.84
C VAL A 559 13.49 2.92 22.33
N ALA A 560 12.56 3.87 22.31
CA ALA A 560 11.17 3.64 22.67
C ALA A 560 10.34 3.45 21.40
N LEU A 561 9.53 2.39 21.37
CA LEU A 561 8.48 2.22 20.37
C LEU A 561 7.15 2.60 21.01
N THR A 562 6.37 3.43 20.33
CA THR A 562 5.07 3.91 20.80
C THR A 562 4.03 3.65 19.72
N ILE A 563 2.89 3.04 20.07
CA ILE A 563 1.77 2.92 19.13
C ILE A 563 1.23 4.33 18.85
N THR A 564 1.08 4.66 17.58
CA THR A 564 0.51 5.94 17.14
C THR A 564 -0.95 5.72 16.81
N THR A 565 -1.83 6.34 17.60
CA THR A 565 -3.25 6.43 17.31
C THR A 565 -3.64 7.90 17.22
N ASP A 566 -4.75 8.20 16.56
CA ASP A 566 -5.28 9.58 16.44
C ASP A 566 -5.85 10.13 17.78
N ILE A 567 -5.51 9.50 18.91
CA ILE A 567 -6.12 9.73 20.22
C ILE A 567 -5.12 10.42 21.16
N LEU A 568 -5.57 11.49 21.80
CA LEU A 568 -4.94 12.15 22.94
C LEU A 568 -5.03 11.31 24.24
N ARG A 569 -4.82 9.99 24.19
CA ARG A 569 -4.77 9.16 25.40
C ARG A 569 -3.35 9.17 25.95
N ASN A 570 -3.17 9.81 27.10
CA ASN A 570 -1.87 10.15 27.69
C ASN A 570 -0.99 8.99 28.20
N ASN A 571 -1.31 7.72 27.93
CA ASN A 571 -0.52 6.56 28.38
C ASN A 571 -0.68 5.38 27.42
N PHE A 572 0.03 5.39 26.30
CA PHE A 572 0.16 4.20 25.46
C PHE A 572 1.26 3.29 25.99
N PRO A 573 1.16 1.96 25.81
CA PRO A 573 2.26 1.06 26.14
C PRO A 573 3.48 1.46 25.31
N GLN A 574 4.60 1.67 25.98
CA GLN A 574 5.90 1.90 25.38
C GLN A 574 6.75 0.66 25.56
N LEU A 575 7.42 0.22 24.49
CA LEU A 575 8.44 -0.82 24.57
C LEU A 575 9.81 -0.17 24.46
N HIS A 576 10.61 -0.32 25.52
CA HIS A 576 11.98 0.14 25.53
C HIS A 576 12.90 -0.99 25.08
N ILE A 577 13.55 -0.80 23.94
CA ILE A 577 14.54 -1.75 23.41
C ILE A 577 15.93 -1.23 23.72
N SER A 578 16.71 -2.03 24.47
CA SER A 578 18.11 -1.70 24.73
C SER A 578 19.03 -2.28 23.64
N PHE A 579 20.00 -1.49 23.18
CA PHE A 579 21.03 -1.92 22.23
C PHE A 579 22.40 -1.36 22.63
N ILE A 580 23.48 -1.90 22.06
CA ILE A 580 24.86 -1.44 22.29
C ILE A 580 25.37 -0.74 21.04
N LEU A 581 25.74 0.53 21.18
CA LEU A 581 26.43 1.29 20.14
C LEU A 581 27.94 1.14 20.34
N LYS A 582 28.60 0.45 19.42
CA LYS A 582 30.06 0.24 19.42
C LYS A 582 30.78 1.42 18.76
N GLU A 583 32.03 1.66 19.16
CA GLU A 583 32.94 2.58 18.45
C GLU A 583 33.15 2.12 17.01
N CYS A 584 33.41 3.05 16.09
CA CYS A 584 33.65 2.70 14.69
C CYS A 584 34.81 1.70 14.58
N PRO A 585 34.67 0.65 13.75
CA PRO A 585 35.72 -0.33 13.57
C PRO A 585 36.94 0.31 12.88
N ILE A 586 38.12 -0.33 13.03
CA ILE A 586 39.36 0.11 12.38
C ILE A 586 39.11 0.30 10.88
N GLY A 587 39.58 1.42 10.31
CA GLY A 587 39.33 1.80 8.91
C GLY A 587 38.07 2.67 8.68
N PHE A 588 37.27 2.90 9.72
CA PHE A 588 36.14 3.81 9.70
C PHE A 588 36.32 4.93 10.74
N SER A 589 35.81 6.12 10.45
CA SER A 589 35.78 7.28 11.35
C SER A 589 34.41 7.93 11.29
N VAL A 590 34.04 8.59 12.39
CA VAL A 590 32.76 9.31 12.46
C VAL A 590 32.80 10.53 11.54
N ASN A 591 31.83 10.62 10.63
CA ASN A 591 31.66 11.79 9.76
C ASN A 591 30.92 12.94 10.48
N SER A 592 30.76 14.08 9.80
CA SER A 592 30.03 15.25 10.34
C SER A 592 28.55 14.99 10.66
N SER A 593 27.98 13.88 10.17
CA SER A 593 26.60 13.47 10.41
C SER A 593 26.46 12.43 11.53
N GLY A 594 27.56 12.07 12.21
CA GLY A 594 27.53 11.10 13.31
C GLY A 594 27.44 9.64 12.86
N LEU A 595 27.82 9.33 11.62
CA LEU A 595 27.83 7.98 11.03
C LEU A 595 29.27 7.49 10.87
N CYS A 596 29.52 6.17 10.98
CA CYS A 596 30.82 5.61 10.64
C CYS A 596 30.97 5.60 9.11
N ASP A 597 31.89 6.42 8.63
CA ASP A 597 32.28 6.51 7.22
C ASP A 597 33.73 6.03 7.06
N CYS A 598 34.18 5.73 5.85
CA CYS A 598 35.55 5.33 5.60
C CYS A 598 36.53 6.40 6.12
N SER A 599 37.35 6.08 7.11
CA SER A 599 38.48 6.95 7.47
C SER A 599 39.57 6.93 6.39
N VAL A 600 39.50 5.92 5.52
CA VAL A 600 40.43 5.64 4.43
C VAL A 600 39.90 6.14 3.08
N SER A 601 38.90 7.04 3.05
CA SER A 601 38.30 7.54 1.81
C SER A 601 39.32 8.35 0.97
N ARG A 602 40.11 7.66 0.14
CA ARG A 602 40.96 8.19 -0.93
C ARG A 602 40.38 7.80 -2.28
N GLU A 603 40.88 8.40 -3.36
CA GLU A 603 40.55 7.94 -4.72
C GLU A 603 40.80 6.43 -4.83
N ASN A 604 39.77 5.66 -5.21
CA ASN A 604 39.77 4.21 -5.38
C ASN A 604 39.61 3.31 -4.13
N VAL A 605 39.16 3.83 -2.98
CA VAL A 605 38.76 2.99 -1.82
C VAL A 605 37.30 3.25 -1.42
N THR A 606 36.51 2.19 -1.28
CA THR A 606 35.14 2.23 -0.74
C THR A 606 35.00 1.22 0.40
N CYS A 607 34.18 1.53 1.40
CA CYS A 607 33.92 0.66 2.53
C CYS A 607 32.41 0.58 2.77
N ASP A 608 31.93 -0.62 3.11
CA ASP A 608 30.56 -0.85 3.51
C ASP A 608 30.51 -1.19 5.00
N ILE A 609 29.87 -0.33 5.79
CA ILE A 609 29.75 -0.54 7.24
C ILE A 609 28.88 -1.75 7.56
N ASN A 610 27.93 -2.15 6.70
CA ASN A 610 27.04 -3.28 6.98
C ASN A 610 27.74 -4.63 6.87
N THR A 611 28.64 -4.79 5.88
CA THR A 611 29.40 -6.03 5.67
C THR A 611 30.81 -5.98 6.26
N LEU A 612 31.27 -4.80 6.69
CA LEU A 612 32.65 -4.51 7.10
C LEU A 612 33.68 -4.75 5.98
N ASP A 613 33.22 -4.76 4.74
CA ASP A 613 34.06 -4.98 3.57
C ASP A 613 34.72 -3.68 3.13
N ILE A 614 35.99 -3.78 2.77
CA ILE A 614 36.77 -2.71 2.16
C ILE A 614 37.12 -3.15 0.74
N THR A 615 36.78 -2.30 -0.21
CA THR A 615 37.10 -2.50 -1.63
C THR A 615 38.10 -1.44 -2.05
N HIS A 616 39.21 -1.87 -2.65
CA HIS A 616 40.15 -0.95 -3.26
C HIS A 616 40.49 -1.36 -4.69
N ASN A 617 40.88 -0.39 -5.50
CA ASN A 617 41.34 -0.58 -6.87
C ASN A 617 42.77 -0.02 -7.05
N GLY A 618 43.61 -0.72 -7.80
CA GLY A 618 45.00 -0.34 -8.06
C GLY A 618 46.04 -1.02 -7.15
N LEU A 619 47.31 -0.59 -7.25
CA LEU A 619 48.49 -1.18 -6.58
C LEU A 619 48.61 -0.80 -5.09
N LEU A 620 47.50 -0.90 -4.37
CA LEU A 620 47.40 -0.57 -2.96
C LEU A 620 47.52 -1.83 -2.10
N TRP A 621 48.01 -1.69 -0.86
CA TRP A 621 47.84 -2.69 0.18
C TRP A 621 47.37 -2.02 1.47
N ILE A 622 46.30 -2.54 2.06
CA ILE A 622 45.71 -2.04 3.30
C ILE A 622 45.77 -3.15 4.36
N GLY A 623 46.30 -2.84 5.54
CA GLY A 623 46.30 -3.79 6.64
C GLY A 623 46.49 -3.14 8.00
N THR A 624 46.54 -3.95 9.05
CA THR A 624 46.70 -3.47 10.42
C THR A 624 48.14 -3.59 10.90
N TYR A 625 48.52 -2.71 11.83
CA TYR A 625 49.79 -2.77 12.55
C TYR A 625 49.52 -2.75 14.05
N HIS A 626 49.89 -3.84 14.72
CA HIS A 626 49.95 -3.88 16.18
C HIS A 626 51.22 -3.13 16.64
N THR A 627 51.04 -1.96 17.25
CA THR A 627 52.15 -1.31 17.96
C THR A 627 52.27 -1.96 19.35
N SER A 628 53.44 -2.48 19.72
CA SER A 628 53.68 -2.95 21.09
C SER A 628 53.84 -1.80 22.10
N THR A 629 53.92 -0.56 21.59
CA THR A 629 53.91 0.69 22.35
C THR A 629 52.87 1.64 21.74
N PRO A 630 51.97 2.25 22.53
CA PRO A 630 51.08 3.30 22.02
C PRO A 630 51.91 4.46 21.47
N PHE A 631 51.59 4.93 20.26
CA PHE A 631 52.28 6.11 19.69
C PHE A 631 51.97 7.39 20.48
N ASN A 632 50.89 7.38 21.27
CA ASN A 632 50.48 8.41 22.21
C ASN A 632 50.02 7.78 23.52
N ALA A 633 50.43 8.35 24.66
CA ALA A 633 50.10 7.86 26.01
C ALA A 633 48.59 7.88 26.36
N ASN A 634 47.73 8.47 25.51
CA ASN A 634 46.30 8.64 25.75
C ASN A 634 45.38 7.87 24.79
N GLU A 635 45.90 7.07 23.85
CA GLU A 635 45.06 6.31 22.90
C GLU A 635 44.82 4.86 23.36
N THR A 636 43.54 4.47 23.41
CA THR A 636 43.05 3.17 23.88
C THR A 636 43.04 2.06 22.83
N ASN A 637 43.51 2.29 21.60
CA ASN A 637 43.57 1.26 20.55
C ASN A 637 44.95 1.20 19.86
N PRO A 638 45.82 0.20 20.17
CA PRO A 638 47.19 0.10 19.65
C PRO A 638 47.29 -0.45 18.21
N ASN A 639 46.19 -0.40 17.45
CA ASN A 639 46.10 -0.98 16.11
C ASN A 639 45.93 0.14 15.07
N ALA A 640 47.02 0.53 14.42
CA ALA A 640 46.98 1.51 13.34
C ALA A 640 46.63 0.86 11.99
N CYS A 641 45.87 1.57 11.16
CA CYS A 641 45.64 1.21 9.76
C CYS A 641 46.84 1.68 8.92
N ILE A 642 47.47 0.77 8.18
CA ILE A 642 48.55 1.07 7.24
C ILE A 642 48.00 0.96 5.82
N ILE A 643 48.21 2.03 5.05
CA ILE A 643 47.94 2.08 3.62
C ILE A 643 49.28 2.26 2.92
N ASN A 644 49.63 1.34 2.01
CA ASN A 644 50.80 1.47 1.16
C ASN A 644 50.34 1.68 -0.29
N GLU A 645 50.76 2.79 -0.89
CA GLU A 645 50.37 3.21 -2.25
C GLU A 645 51.25 2.62 -3.35
N ASP A 646 52.38 2.01 -2.99
CA ASP A 646 53.37 1.47 -3.95
C ASP A 646 53.61 -0.03 -3.75
N CYS A 647 52.55 -0.83 -3.68
CA CYS A 647 52.69 -2.29 -3.64
C CYS A 647 53.01 -2.86 -5.04
N LEU A 648 54.26 -2.70 -5.47
CA LEU A 648 54.68 -3.00 -6.85
C LEU A 648 54.84 -4.48 -7.18
N LEU A 649 55.21 -5.35 -6.22
CA LEU A 649 55.71 -6.69 -6.58
C LEU A 649 54.69 -7.83 -6.50
N TYR A 650 53.68 -7.81 -5.61
CA TYR A 650 52.79 -8.98 -5.40
C TYR A 650 51.35 -8.68 -4.94
N CYS A 651 50.90 -7.42 -5.05
CA CYS A 651 49.50 -7.06 -4.81
C CYS A 651 48.65 -7.27 -6.07
N SER A 652 47.36 -7.53 -5.86
CA SER A 652 46.38 -7.60 -6.95
C SER A 652 46.28 -6.26 -7.67
N THR A 653 46.16 -6.31 -8.99
CA THR A 653 45.92 -5.13 -9.84
C THR A 653 44.44 -4.92 -10.16
N ASN A 654 43.61 -5.93 -9.89
CA ASN A 654 42.17 -5.90 -10.06
C ASN A 654 41.50 -5.42 -8.77
N PRO A 655 40.27 -4.87 -8.83
CA PRO A 655 39.52 -4.52 -7.62
C PRO A 655 39.37 -5.72 -6.70
N VAL A 656 39.76 -5.56 -5.43
CA VAL A 656 39.66 -6.59 -4.39
C VAL A 656 38.77 -6.09 -3.28
N THR A 657 37.82 -6.92 -2.89
CA THR A 657 36.98 -6.73 -1.69
C THR A 657 37.47 -7.68 -0.60
N PHE A 658 37.76 -7.14 0.57
CA PHE A 658 38.29 -7.92 1.69
C PHE A 658 37.87 -7.34 3.05
N GLN A 659 38.04 -8.16 4.09
CA GLN A 659 37.87 -7.75 5.48
C GLN A 659 39.24 -7.71 6.18
N PHE A 660 39.41 -6.88 7.21
CA PHE A 660 40.68 -6.78 7.94
C PHE A 660 41.19 -8.11 8.54
N ASN A 661 40.31 -9.07 8.80
CA ASN A 661 40.70 -10.42 9.23
C ASN A 661 41.33 -11.26 8.11
N HIS A 662 41.12 -10.88 6.85
CA HIS A 662 41.52 -11.64 5.65
C HIS A 662 42.29 -10.75 4.66
N THR A 663 43.30 -10.01 5.15
CA THR A 663 44.15 -9.12 4.33
C THR A 663 44.92 -9.85 3.23
N ASP A 664 45.13 -11.16 3.35
CA ASP A 664 45.83 -11.99 2.36
C ASP A 664 45.15 -12.03 0.99
N THR A 665 43.84 -11.74 0.92
CA THR A 665 43.04 -11.68 -0.33
C THR A 665 43.54 -10.62 -1.30
N GLN A 666 44.25 -9.60 -0.80
CA GLN A 666 44.87 -8.55 -1.60
C GLN A 666 46.12 -9.01 -2.37
N CYS A 667 46.61 -10.23 -2.12
CA CYS A 667 47.86 -10.76 -2.65
C CYS A 667 47.68 -11.80 -3.77
N VAL A 668 48.62 -11.84 -4.72
CA VAL A 668 48.69 -12.85 -5.80
C VAL A 668 49.74 -13.95 -5.51
N ASP A 669 49.78 -15.01 -6.33
CA ASP A 669 50.77 -16.11 -6.26
C ASP A 669 50.86 -16.85 -4.90
N ASN A 670 49.71 -17.00 -4.21
CA ASN A 670 49.61 -17.58 -2.86
C ASN A 670 50.49 -16.89 -1.81
N ARG A 671 50.82 -15.62 -2.06
CA ARG A 671 51.44 -14.75 -1.07
C ARG A 671 50.39 -14.21 -0.10
N GLY A 672 50.87 -13.72 1.03
CA GLY A 672 50.05 -13.15 2.09
C GLY A 672 50.90 -12.33 3.04
N HIS A 673 50.32 -12.06 4.20
CA HIS A 673 50.85 -11.21 5.26
C HIS A 673 51.17 -9.79 4.76
N ARG A 674 51.96 -9.06 5.55
CA ARG A 674 52.29 -7.67 5.32
C ARG A 674 52.85 -7.45 3.91
N MET A 675 52.17 -6.58 3.16
CA MET A 675 52.53 -6.18 1.78
C MET A 675 52.78 -7.37 0.84
N CYS A 676 52.12 -8.51 1.07
CA CYS A 676 52.31 -9.72 0.27
C CYS A 676 53.79 -10.19 0.23
N GLY A 677 54.53 -9.95 1.32
CA GLY A 677 55.97 -10.20 1.39
C GLY A 677 56.33 -11.68 1.60
N SER A 678 55.44 -12.47 2.18
CA SER A 678 55.68 -13.88 2.55
C SER A 678 54.63 -14.81 1.95
N CYS A 679 54.84 -16.12 2.10
CA CYS A 679 53.86 -17.13 1.73
C CYS A 679 52.74 -17.20 2.78
N ARG A 680 51.52 -17.53 2.34
CA ARG A 680 50.41 -17.86 3.25
C ARG A 680 50.76 -19.07 4.12
N ASN A 681 50.08 -19.20 5.25
CA ASN A 681 50.25 -20.36 6.13
C ASN A 681 50.05 -21.68 5.36
N GLY A 682 50.96 -22.63 5.55
CA GLY A 682 50.96 -23.92 4.84
C GLY A 682 51.60 -23.91 3.44
N TYR A 683 51.97 -22.73 2.91
CA TYR A 683 52.70 -22.59 1.65
C TYR A 683 54.17 -22.27 1.90
N SER A 684 55.03 -22.72 0.99
CA SER A 684 56.47 -22.45 1.01
C SER A 684 56.92 -21.83 -0.30
N LEU A 685 58.01 -21.08 -0.26
CA LEU A 685 58.58 -20.47 -1.46
C LEU A 685 59.13 -21.57 -2.38
N LEU A 686 58.85 -21.49 -3.68
CA LEU A 686 59.37 -22.45 -4.65
C LEU A 686 60.82 -22.12 -5.05
N MET A 687 61.65 -23.16 -5.20
CA MET A 687 62.98 -23.06 -5.78
C MET A 687 62.81 -22.77 -7.29
N GLY A 688 63.50 -21.76 -7.82
CA GLY A 688 63.38 -21.37 -9.24
C GLY A 688 62.39 -20.25 -9.56
N SER A 689 61.38 -19.97 -8.73
CA SER A 689 60.45 -18.83 -8.91
C SER A 689 60.07 -18.16 -7.59
N ASN A 690 59.45 -16.97 -7.64
CA ASN A 690 59.06 -16.23 -6.42
C ASN A 690 57.63 -16.56 -5.94
N LYS A 691 57.01 -17.61 -6.50
CA LYS A 691 55.67 -18.07 -6.14
C LYS A 691 55.70 -18.97 -4.91
N CYS A 692 54.56 -19.05 -4.24
CA CYS A 692 54.37 -19.92 -3.09
C CYS A 692 53.55 -21.16 -3.49
N GLY A 693 54.02 -22.34 -3.11
CA GLY A 693 53.38 -23.62 -3.41
C GLY A 693 53.31 -24.54 -2.20
N HIS A 694 52.45 -25.56 -2.27
CA HIS A 694 52.35 -26.56 -1.22
C HIS A 694 53.43 -27.63 -1.33
N CYS A 695 54.06 -27.91 -0.19
CA CYS A 695 55.17 -28.83 -0.06
C CYS A 695 54.74 -30.08 0.71
N HIS A 696 54.56 -31.22 0.04
CA HIS A 696 53.95 -32.41 0.64
C HIS A 696 54.92 -33.51 1.08
N ASN A 697 56.17 -33.57 0.58
CA ASN A 697 57.06 -34.73 0.84
C ASN A 697 58.55 -34.36 1.07
N ASN A 698 59.10 -34.74 2.23
CA ASN A 698 60.53 -34.56 2.54
C ASN A 698 61.46 -35.49 1.73
N TYR A 699 60.98 -36.66 1.26
CA TYR A 699 61.79 -37.60 0.48
C TYR A 699 62.20 -37.06 -0.90
N MET A 700 61.43 -36.13 -1.47
CA MET A 700 61.77 -35.49 -2.75
C MET A 700 63.03 -34.64 -2.63
N MET A 701 63.28 -34.02 -1.47
CA MET A 701 64.50 -33.25 -1.21
C MET A 701 65.76 -34.10 -1.42
N ILE A 702 65.77 -35.33 -0.88
CA ILE A 702 66.90 -36.27 -1.00
C ILE A 702 67.10 -36.68 -2.46
N ALA A 703 66.00 -36.97 -3.18
CA ALA A 703 66.05 -37.31 -4.61
C ALA A 703 66.64 -36.16 -5.44
N TRP A 704 66.25 -34.92 -5.17
CA TRP A 704 66.80 -33.73 -5.83
C TRP A 704 68.29 -33.55 -5.53
N ILE A 705 68.71 -33.68 -4.27
CA ILE A 705 70.13 -33.57 -3.88
C ILE A 705 70.97 -34.64 -4.62
N ALA A 706 70.51 -35.89 -4.66
CA ALA A 706 71.20 -36.96 -5.37
C ALA A 706 71.30 -36.68 -6.89
N LEU A 707 70.21 -36.20 -7.51
CA LEU A 707 70.20 -35.81 -8.92
C LEU A 707 71.21 -34.68 -9.20
N PHE A 708 71.23 -33.63 -8.38
CA PHE A 708 72.14 -32.49 -8.58
C PHE A 708 73.60 -32.83 -8.33
N ALA A 709 73.90 -33.75 -7.40
CA ALA A 709 75.25 -34.27 -7.23
C ALA A 709 75.75 -34.98 -8.49
N VAL A 710 74.94 -35.85 -9.10
CA VAL A 710 75.32 -36.53 -10.34
C VAL A 710 75.43 -35.56 -11.52
N MET A 711 74.44 -34.68 -11.69
CA MET A 711 74.41 -33.70 -12.79
C MET A 711 75.56 -32.69 -12.70
N GLY A 712 75.99 -32.30 -11.49
CA GLY A 712 77.12 -31.40 -11.33
C GLY A 712 78.44 -32.00 -11.78
N VAL A 713 78.70 -33.28 -11.47
CA VAL A 713 79.89 -33.99 -11.98
C VAL A 713 79.85 -34.11 -13.50
N LEU A 714 78.69 -34.49 -14.07
CA LEU A 714 78.50 -34.56 -15.53
C LEU A 714 78.72 -33.21 -16.20
N LEU A 715 78.23 -32.11 -15.62
CA LEU A 715 78.42 -30.75 -16.14
C LEU A 715 79.91 -30.36 -16.15
N VAL A 716 80.65 -30.64 -15.08
CA VAL A 716 82.10 -30.34 -15.04
C VAL A 716 82.86 -31.17 -16.08
N VAL A 717 82.54 -32.47 -16.23
CA VAL A 717 83.14 -33.33 -17.25
C VAL A 717 82.81 -32.82 -18.66
N LEU A 718 81.57 -32.41 -18.91
CA LEU A 718 81.11 -31.84 -20.18
C LEU A 718 81.84 -30.54 -20.51
N LEU A 719 81.98 -29.61 -19.55
CA LEU A 719 82.70 -28.36 -19.74
C LEU A 719 84.18 -28.58 -20.08
N ILE A 720 84.82 -29.58 -19.45
CA ILE A 720 86.20 -29.99 -19.76
C ILE A 720 86.27 -30.63 -21.16
N ALA A 721 85.35 -31.52 -21.50
CA ALA A 721 85.33 -32.22 -22.80
C ALA A 721 85.07 -31.27 -23.97
N LEU A 722 84.18 -30.29 -23.80
CA LEU A 722 83.86 -29.29 -24.82
C LEU A 722 84.90 -28.16 -24.90
N ASN A 723 85.88 -28.11 -23.99
CA ASN A 723 86.87 -27.03 -23.86
C ASN A 723 86.22 -25.65 -23.96
N LEU A 724 85.08 -25.47 -23.27
CA LEU A 724 84.33 -24.22 -23.22
C LEU A 724 85.11 -23.21 -22.38
N THR A 725 86.10 -22.55 -23.00
CA THR A 725 86.89 -21.49 -22.38
C THR A 725 86.34 -20.14 -22.77
N VAL A 726 86.01 -19.30 -21.78
CA VAL A 726 85.48 -17.93 -21.97
C VAL A 726 86.46 -16.99 -22.72
N SER A 727 87.67 -17.43 -23.04
CA SER A 727 88.67 -16.64 -23.78
C SER A 727 88.52 -16.66 -25.31
N VAL A 728 87.49 -17.31 -25.90
CA VAL A 728 87.24 -17.26 -27.36
C VAL A 728 85.78 -16.95 -27.69
N GLY A 729 85.52 -15.77 -28.25
CA GLY A 729 84.32 -15.48 -29.06
C GLY A 729 83.10 -14.81 -28.39
N THR A 730 81.97 -14.87 -29.10
CA THR A 730 80.64 -14.27 -28.84
C THR A 730 79.94 -14.77 -27.57
N LEU A 731 80.47 -15.83 -26.94
CA LEU A 731 79.85 -16.52 -25.80
C LEU A 731 79.90 -15.68 -24.52
N ASN A 732 80.96 -14.89 -24.31
CA ASN A 732 81.09 -14.00 -23.13
C ASN A 732 79.97 -12.92 -23.08
N GLY A 733 79.59 -12.38 -24.24
CA GLY A 733 78.48 -11.43 -24.36
C GLY A 733 77.13 -12.05 -23.99
N LEU A 734 76.87 -13.28 -24.45
CA LEU A 734 75.65 -14.03 -24.11
C LEU A 734 75.55 -14.31 -22.60
N LEU A 735 76.66 -14.70 -21.97
CA LEU A 735 76.72 -14.95 -20.53
C LEU A 735 76.46 -13.67 -19.73
N PHE A 736 77.03 -12.54 -20.14
CA PHE A 736 76.79 -11.26 -19.48
C PHE A 736 75.32 -10.81 -19.62
N TYR A 737 74.74 -10.96 -20.82
CA TYR A 737 73.32 -10.66 -21.06
C TYR A 737 72.39 -11.54 -20.21
N ALA A 738 72.62 -12.85 -20.19
CA ALA A 738 71.86 -13.79 -19.37
C ALA A 738 71.95 -13.46 -17.87
N ASN A 739 73.14 -13.06 -17.41
CA ASN A 739 73.39 -12.61 -16.04
C ASN A 739 72.57 -11.34 -15.68
N ILE A 740 72.53 -10.31 -16.56
CA ILE A 740 71.75 -9.08 -16.33
C ILE A 740 70.24 -9.36 -16.34
N VAL A 741 69.74 -10.12 -17.32
CA VAL A 741 68.30 -10.44 -17.41
C VAL A 741 67.82 -11.16 -16.15
N LYS A 742 68.62 -12.11 -15.63
CA LYS A 742 68.27 -12.84 -14.40
C LYS A 742 68.32 -11.97 -13.15
N LEU A 743 69.23 -10.99 -13.08
CA LEU A 743 69.32 -10.06 -11.95
C LEU A 743 68.07 -9.15 -11.84
N TYR A 744 67.49 -8.75 -12.98
CA TYR A 744 66.32 -7.86 -13.06
C TYR A 744 65.00 -8.59 -13.39
N GLU A 745 64.98 -9.91 -13.31
CA GLU A 745 63.79 -10.75 -13.55
C GLU A 745 62.49 -10.26 -12.87
N PRO A 746 62.47 -9.81 -11.59
CA PRO A 746 61.22 -9.36 -10.95
C PRO A 746 60.65 -8.07 -11.55
N VAL A 747 61.44 -7.27 -12.25
CA VAL A 747 61.00 -6.04 -12.91
C VAL A 747 60.57 -6.30 -14.36
N PHE A 748 61.31 -7.15 -15.08
CA PHE A 748 61.04 -7.45 -16.49
C PHE A 748 59.92 -8.48 -16.73
N SER A 749 59.63 -9.37 -15.78
CA SER A 749 58.75 -10.54 -16.01
C SER A 749 57.28 -10.35 -15.60
N ARG A 750 56.79 -9.11 -15.44
CA ARG A 750 55.40 -8.84 -15.04
C ARG A 750 54.36 -9.35 -16.05
N LYS A 751 54.74 -9.41 -17.34
CA LYS A 751 54.08 -10.23 -18.37
C LYS A 751 55.04 -11.38 -18.66
N GLY A 752 54.64 -12.60 -18.32
CA GLY A 752 55.53 -13.76 -18.30
C GLY A 752 56.35 -13.89 -19.59
N PRO A 753 57.69 -14.02 -19.50
CA PRO A 753 58.49 -14.36 -20.68
C PRO A 753 58.04 -15.71 -21.24
N LEU A 754 58.26 -15.96 -22.53
CA LEU A 754 58.09 -17.29 -23.12
C LEU A 754 58.82 -18.30 -22.22
N PRO A 755 58.12 -19.33 -21.69
CA PRO A 755 58.65 -20.19 -20.61
C PRO A 755 59.97 -20.87 -20.99
N VAL A 756 60.14 -21.15 -22.29
CA VAL A 756 61.37 -21.74 -22.86
C VAL A 756 62.57 -20.81 -22.74
N LEU A 757 62.42 -19.50 -22.99
CA LEU A 757 63.52 -18.55 -22.93
C LEU A 757 64.01 -18.33 -21.49
N SER A 758 63.08 -18.27 -20.53
CA SER A 758 63.42 -18.13 -19.10
C SER A 758 64.15 -19.37 -18.55
N GLN A 759 63.75 -20.57 -19.00
CA GLN A 759 64.44 -21.82 -18.65
C GLN A 759 65.89 -21.83 -19.14
N VAL A 760 66.11 -21.47 -20.40
CA VAL A 760 67.46 -21.41 -21.00
C VAL A 760 68.34 -20.39 -20.29
N ILE A 761 67.83 -19.18 -20.02
CA ILE A 761 68.56 -18.15 -19.27
C ILE A 761 68.87 -18.63 -17.84
N SER A 762 67.96 -19.36 -17.20
CA SER A 762 68.18 -19.90 -15.86
C SER A 762 69.28 -20.97 -15.86
N TRP A 763 69.30 -21.89 -16.82
CA TRP A 763 70.38 -22.91 -16.91
C TRP A 763 71.75 -22.30 -17.19
N ILE A 764 71.82 -21.27 -18.04
CA ILE A 764 73.06 -20.53 -18.30
C ILE A 764 73.61 -19.91 -17.01
N ASN A 765 72.74 -19.41 -16.13
CA ASN A 765 73.13 -18.84 -14.82
C ASN A 765 73.28 -19.90 -13.70
N LEU A 766 73.37 -21.19 -14.05
CA LEU A 766 73.45 -22.32 -13.11
C LEU A 766 72.27 -22.39 -12.13
N ASP A 767 71.09 -21.88 -12.51
CA ASP A 767 69.82 -22.06 -11.78
C ASP A 767 69.08 -23.30 -12.28
N PHE A 768 68.17 -23.80 -11.44
CA PHE A 768 67.40 -25.01 -11.72
C PHE A 768 66.50 -24.86 -12.97
N GLY A 769 65.97 -23.65 -13.22
CA GLY A 769 65.15 -23.34 -14.39
C GLY A 769 63.71 -23.87 -14.35
N PHE A 770 63.37 -24.74 -13.41
CA PHE A 770 62.01 -25.19 -13.14
C PHE A 770 61.62 -24.94 -11.68
N GLU A 771 60.31 -24.85 -11.43
CA GLU A 771 59.76 -24.59 -10.10
C GLU A 771 59.73 -25.89 -9.28
N ILE A 772 60.46 -25.93 -8.16
CA ILE A 772 60.52 -27.11 -7.29
C ILE A 772 60.21 -26.70 -5.86
N CYS A 773 59.36 -27.44 -5.16
CA CYS A 773 59.32 -27.37 -3.70
C CYS A 773 60.49 -28.18 -3.12
N PHE A 774 61.41 -27.51 -2.41
CA PHE A 774 62.56 -28.18 -1.79
C PHE A 774 62.24 -28.77 -0.42
N TYR A 775 61.64 -27.99 0.49
CA TYR A 775 61.09 -28.46 1.78
C TYR A 775 60.04 -27.47 2.31
N ASN A 776 59.25 -27.90 3.32
CA ASN A 776 58.21 -27.08 3.93
C ASN A 776 58.79 -26.00 4.87
N GLY A 777 58.34 -24.76 4.74
CA GLY A 777 58.81 -23.60 5.50
C GLY A 777 59.99 -22.85 4.87
N MET A 778 60.33 -23.13 3.60
CA MET A 778 61.42 -22.42 2.92
C MET A 778 61.06 -20.94 2.70
N ASP A 779 61.89 -20.04 3.23
CA ASP A 779 61.76 -18.58 3.09
C ASP A 779 62.71 -18.02 2.01
N SER A 780 62.63 -16.72 1.76
CA SER A 780 63.50 -16.03 0.79
C SER A 780 64.99 -16.17 1.16
N SER A 781 65.31 -16.16 2.45
CA SER A 781 66.69 -16.28 2.94
C SER A 781 67.27 -17.66 2.63
N ALA A 782 66.55 -18.73 2.97
CA ALA A 782 66.97 -20.11 2.75
C ALA A 782 67.11 -20.43 1.26
N LYS A 783 66.17 -19.96 0.43
CA LYS A 783 66.24 -20.09 -1.03
C LYS A 783 67.55 -19.52 -1.58
N GLN A 784 67.95 -18.32 -1.14
CA GLN A 784 69.17 -17.67 -1.62
C GLN A 784 70.43 -18.48 -1.27
N TRP A 785 70.51 -19.02 -0.05
CA TRP A 785 71.63 -19.86 0.38
C TRP A 785 71.72 -21.17 -0.42
N LEU A 786 70.58 -21.83 -0.65
CA LEU A 786 70.53 -23.05 -1.44
C LEU A 786 70.93 -22.82 -2.90
N GLN A 787 70.58 -21.67 -3.48
CA GLN A 787 71.00 -21.31 -4.85
C GLN A 787 72.51 -21.06 -4.97
N PHE A 788 73.19 -20.67 -3.88
CA PHE A 788 74.64 -20.49 -3.82
C PHE A 788 75.41 -21.79 -3.56
N ALA A 789 74.80 -22.74 -2.86
CA ALA A 789 75.43 -24.03 -2.54
C ALA A 789 75.86 -24.82 -3.79
N PHE A 790 75.06 -24.79 -4.86
CA PHE A 790 75.35 -25.53 -6.09
C PHE A 790 76.60 -25.02 -6.84
N PRO A 791 76.76 -23.71 -7.14
CA PRO A 791 78.01 -23.18 -7.68
C PRO A 791 79.25 -23.49 -6.84
N LEU A 792 79.13 -23.36 -5.50
CA LEU A 792 80.23 -23.64 -4.58
C LEU A 792 80.65 -25.13 -4.64
N TYR A 793 79.67 -26.03 -4.76
CA TYR A 793 79.92 -27.45 -5.00
C TYR A 793 80.69 -27.71 -6.30
N LEU A 794 80.31 -27.07 -7.42
CA LEU A 794 81.03 -27.20 -8.70
C LEU A 794 82.47 -26.67 -8.61
N TRP A 795 82.69 -25.57 -7.90
CA TRP A 795 84.03 -25.02 -7.64
C TRP A 795 84.90 -25.99 -6.84
N ILE A 796 84.35 -26.63 -5.81
CA ILE A 796 85.08 -27.63 -5.02
C ILE A 796 85.49 -28.82 -5.91
N ILE A 797 84.59 -29.33 -6.77
CA ILE A 797 84.92 -30.44 -7.68
C ILE A 797 86.09 -30.07 -8.59
N ILE A 798 86.04 -28.93 -9.28
CA ILE A 798 87.10 -28.55 -10.21
C ILE A 798 88.43 -28.27 -9.48
N ILE A 799 88.39 -27.71 -8.27
CA ILE A 799 89.59 -27.53 -7.43
C ILE A 799 90.20 -28.88 -7.06
N ILE A 800 89.39 -29.87 -6.67
CA ILE A 800 89.84 -31.23 -6.37
C ILE A 800 90.45 -31.87 -7.63
N ILE A 801 89.82 -31.72 -8.80
CA ILE A 801 90.36 -32.21 -10.08
C ILE A 801 91.72 -31.55 -10.38
N ILE A 802 91.84 -30.23 -10.21
CA ILE A 802 93.11 -29.51 -10.39
C ILE A 802 94.19 -30.05 -9.43
N GLN A 803 93.86 -30.28 -8.15
CA GLN A 803 94.79 -30.84 -7.18
C GLN A 803 95.21 -32.28 -7.53
N LEU A 804 94.28 -33.11 -8.00
CA LEU A 804 94.55 -34.48 -8.45
C LEU A 804 95.40 -34.51 -9.73
N CYS A 805 95.13 -33.64 -10.69
CA CYS A 805 95.96 -33.45 -11.89
C CYS A 805 97.40 -33.05 -11.53
N LYS A 806 97.59 -32.23 -10.49
CA LYS A 806 98.93 -31.85 -10.00
C LYS A 806 99.67 -33.01 -9.35
N ARG A 807 98.96 -33.94 -8.70
CA ARG A 807 99.54 -35.08 -7.96
C ARG A 807 99.82 -36.31 -8.84
N TYR A 808 99.05 -36.53 -9.91
CA TYR A 808 99.17 -37.70 -10.79
C TYR A 808 99.47 -37.31 -12.24
N GLY A 809 100.74 -37.44 -12.67
CA GLY A 809 101.20 -37.00 -13.99
C GLY A 809 100.51 -37.63 -15.20
N LYS A 810 99.95 -38.84 -15.08
CA LYS A 810 99.18 -39.50 -16.15
C LYS A 810 97.82 -38.83 -16.43
N ILE A 811 97.16 -38.28 -15.42
CA ILE A 811 95.87 -37.59 -15.54
C ILE A 811 96.08 -36.15 -16.04
N SER A 812 97.20 -35.52 -15.64
CA SER A 812 97.62 -34.19 -16.13
C SER A 812 97.72 -34.12 -17.65
N ARG A 813 98.20 -35.19 -18.31
CA ARG A 813 98.34 -35.25 -19.77
C ARG A 813 96.99 -35.39 -20.51
N LEU A 814 95.92 -35.78 -19.83
CA LEU A 814 94.57 -35.96 -20.40
C LEU A 814 93.65 -34.76 -20.12
N MET A 815 93.75 -34.13 -18.95
CA MET A 815 92.79 -33.09 -18.50
C MET A 815 93.44 -31.79 -17.98
N GLY A 816 94.77 -31.74 -17.82
CA GLY A 816 95.46 -30.65 -17.12
C GLY A 816 95.45 -29.30 -17.84
N SER A 817 95.49 -29.28 -19.18
CA SER A 817 95.49 -28.04 -19.98
C SER A 817 94.15 -27.29 -19.96
N HIS A 818 93.05 -27.99 -19.67
CA HIS A 818 91.68 -27.46 -19.83
C HIS A 818 90.98 -27.15 -18.50
N ALA A 819 91.51 -27.60 -17.36
CA ALA A 819 90.83 -27.45 -16.07
C ALA A 819 90.82 -26.00 -15.52
N VAL A 820 91.90 -25.22 -15.70
CA VAL A 820 92.00 -23.84 -15.19
C VAL A 820 91.06 -22.87 -15.93
N PRO A 821 90.95 -22.91 -17.28
CA PRO A 821 89.95 -22.12 -18.00
C PRO A 821 88.50 -22.45 -17.63
N VAL A 822 88.20 -23.72 -17.33
CA VAL A 822 86.86 -24.15 -16.89
C VAL A 822 86.51 -23.56 -15.52
N LEU A 823 87.47 -23.45 -14.60
CA LEU A 823 87.27 -22.75 -13.32
C LEU A 823 86.90 -21.28 -13.53
N SER A 824 87.60 -20.57 -14.43
CA SER A 824 87.27 -19.18 -14.76
C SER A 824 85.88 -19.05 -15.39
N THR A 825 85.49 -20.03 -16.21
CA THR A 825 84.15 -20.07 -16.83
C THR A 825 83.07 -20.30 -15.78
N LEU A 826 83.25 -21.25 -14.86
CA LEU A 826 82.34 -21.51 -13.75
C LEU A 826 82.21 -20.30 -12.82
N PHE A 827 83.29 -19.54 -12.60
CA PHE A 827 83.24 -18.30 -11.82
C PHE A 827 82.36 -17.24 -12.50
N LEU A 828 82.50 -17.06 -13.82
CA LEU A 828 81.68 -16.11 -14.58
C LEU A 828 80.19 -16.52 -14.61
N LEU A 829 79.89 -17.82 -14.79
CA LEU A 829 78.52 -18.34 -14.79
C LEU A 829 77.82 -18.19 -13.43
N SER A 830 78.58 -18.11 -12.34
CA SER A 830 78.04 -17.97 -10.97
C SER A 830 78.21 -16.57 -10.38
N TYR A 831 78.76 -15.62 -11.15
CA TYR A 831 79.07 -14.26 -10.71
C TYR A 831 77.84 -13.53 -10.14
N THR A 832 76.71 -13.57 -10.84
CA THR A 832 75.48 -12.90 -10.37
C THR A 832 74.94 -13.48 -9.07
N LYS A 833 75.04 -14.79 -8.89
CA LYS A 833 74.64 -15.46 -7.64
C LYS A 833 75.53 -15.07 -6.47
N LEU A 834 76.84 -14.97 -6.71
CA LEU A 834 77.79 -14.51 -5.72
C LEU A 834 77.51 -13.07 -5.32
N VAL A 835 77.36 -12.16 -6.30
CA VAL A 835 77.04 -10.75 -6.04
C VAL A 835 75.72 -10.61 -5.29
N ARG A 836 74.65 -11.27 -5.74
CA ARG A 836 73.32 -11.22 -5.10
C ARG A 836 73.37 -11.72 -3.65
N THR A 837 74.09 -12.81 -3.40
CA THR A 837 74.23 -13.38 -2.05
C THR A 837 75.05 -12.44 -1.16
N ILE A 838 76.14 -11.86 -1.65
CA ILE A 838 76.95 -10.88 -0.93
C ILE A 838 76.14 -9.63 -0.58
N VAL A 839 75.40 -9.07 -1.55
CA VAL A 839 74.57 -7.86 -1.34
C VAL A 839 73.49 -8.12 -0.29
N ILE A 840 72.79 -9.26 -0.35
CA ILE A 840 71.75 -9.60 0.63
C ILE A 840 72.36 -9.78 2.03
N VAL A 841 73.50 -10.46 2.14
CA VAL A 841 74.18 -10.67 3.43
C VAL A 841 74.68 -9.35 4.01
N LEU A 842 75.30 -8.48 3.20
CA LEU A 842 75.77 -7.16 3.62
C LEU A 842 74.60 -6.27 4.06
N HIS A 843 73.52 -6.22 3.28
CA HIS A 843 72.36 -5.38 3.60
C HIS A 843 71.60 -5.89 4.84
N LYS A 844 71.51 -7.20 5.04
CA LYS A 844 70.92 -7.79 6.25
C LYS A 844 71.78 -7.54 7.49
N ARG A 845 73.12 -7.51 7.35
CA ARG A 845 74.04 -7.11 8.42
C ARG A 845 73.92 -5.63 8.77
N GLU A 846 73.84 -4.75 7.78
CA GLU A 846 73.65 -3.30 8.01
C GLU A 846 72.39 -3.01 8.83
N LYS A 847 71.28 -3.70 8.53
CA LYS A 847 70.04 -3.59 9.33
C LYS A 847 70.16 -4.19 10.73
N LEU A 848 71.02 -5.18 10.95
CA LEU A 848 71.27 -5.75 12.27
C LEU A 848 72.14 -4.81 13.12
N PHE A 849 73.15 -4.18 12.51
CA PHE A 849 74.01 -3.19 13.17
C PHE A 849 73.25 -1.90 13.52
N LYS A 850 72.46 -1.34 12.59
CA LYS A 850 71.62 -0.17 12.89
C LYS A 850 70.62 -0.40 14.02
N LYS A 851 70.09 -1.63 14.12
CA LYS A 851 69.15 -1.99 15.19
C LYS A 851 69.83 -2.18 16.54
N GLN A 852 71.15 -2.39 16.54
CA GLN A 852 71.95 -2.54 17.75
C GLN A 852 72.52 -1.19 18.20
N ASP A 853 72.81 -0.29 17.26
CA ASP A 853 73.22 1.09 17.56
C ASP A 853 72.05 1.98 18.05
N GLU A 854 70.78 1.68 17.69
CA GLU A 854 69.59 2.38 18.20
C GLU A 854 69.17 1.95 19.62
N ASP A 855 69.62 0.79 20.11
CA ASP A 855 69.24 0.25 21.42
C ASP A 855 70.20 0.67 22.57
N ASP A 856 71.35 1.30 22.27
CA ASP A 856 72.43 1.56 23.25
C ASP A 856 72.70 3.05 23.61
N ASP A 857 71.91 4.03 23.15
CA ASP A 857 72.10 5.46 23.51
C ASP A 857 70.91 6.06 24.31
N PRO A 858 71.12 6.62 25.52
CA PRO A 858 70.07 7.31 26.26
C PRO A 858 69.92 8.77 25.81
N LEU A 859 68.72 9.07 25.31
CA LEU A 859 68.02 10.37 25.23
C LEU A 859 68.81 11.63 25.68
N LEU A 860 69.24 12.45 24.72
CA LEU A 860 69.47 13.88 24.94
C LEU A 860 68.98 14.70 23.73
N ASP A 861 68.02 15.55 24.07
CA ASP A 861 67.22 16.48 23.28
C ASP A 861 68.04 17.39 22.35
N VAL A 862 67.85 17.33 21.03
CA VAL A 862 67.93 18.48 20.09
C VAL A 862 67.14 18.16 18.80
N THR A 863 66.14 18.99 18.50
CA THR A 863 65.50 19.26 17.19
C THR A 863 66.31 18.89 15.93
N GLU A 864 65.83 17.91 15.16
CA GLU A 864 66.12 17.79 13.73
C GLU A 864 64.87 17.44 12.92
N SER A 865 64.56 18.28 11.93
CA SER A 865 63.47 18.11 10.98
C SER A 865 63.71 16.90 10.07
N HIS A 866 62.82 15.91 10.08
CA HIS A 866 62.87 14.80 9.14
C HIS A 866 62.75 15.31 7.69
N LEU A 867 63.79 15.06 6.89
CA LEU A 867 63.78 15.31 5.45
C LEU A 867 62.77 14.36 4.77
N THR A 868 62.03 14.90 3.81
CA THR A 868 61.10 14.11 2.98
C THR A 868 61.85 13.09 2.11
N VAL A 869 61.17 12.02 1.68
CA VAL A 869 61.75 10.95 0.84
C VAL A 869 62.41 11.50 -0.43
N ASP A 870 61.87 12.58 -1.01
CA ASP A 870 62.46 13.27 -2.16
C ASP A 870 63.77 14.03 -1.84
N GLN A 871 63.97 14.47 -0.60
CA GLN A 871 65.21 15.08 -0.14
C GLN A 871 66.29 14.03 0.15
N GLN A 872 65.92 12.88 0.70
CA GLN A 872 66.86 11.74 0.87
C GLN A 872 67.32 11.17 -0.48
N ARG A 873 66.43 11.15 -1.47
CA ARG A 873 66.75 10.71 -2.84
C ARG A 873 67.71 11.64 -3.57
N ARG A 874 67.70 12.95 -3.26
CA ARG A 874 68.61 13.96 -3.86
C ARG A 874 70.05 13.87 -3.36
N ALA A 875 70.29 13.32 -2.16
CA ALA A 875 71.61 13.15 -1.58
C ALA A 875 72.37 11.90 -2.09
N MET A 876 71.68 10.97 -2.74
CA MET A 876 72.23 9.65 -3.15
C MET A 876 72.77 9.59 -4.59
N VAL A 877 72.77 10.71 -5.33
CA VAL A 877 73.28 10.80 -6.71
C VAL A 877 74.52 11.69 -6.72
N PRO A 878 75.70 11.23 -7.18
CA PRO A 878 76.85 12.12 -7.35
C PRO A 878 76.56 13.13 -8.45
N SER A 879 76.66 14.42 -8.12
CA SER A 879 76.64 15.50 -9.08
C SER A 879 77.98 15.58 -9.82
N SER A 880 77.96 15.32 -11.13
CA SER A 880 78.96 15.91 -12.03
C SER A 880 78.35 16.14 -13.40
N THR A 881 77.80 17.33 -13.62
CA THR A 881 78.25 18.28 -14.66
C THR A 881 77.26 19.43 -14.76
N ASP A 882 77.68 20.58 -14.23
CA ASP A 882 77.18 21.89 -14.63
C ASP A 882 77.56 22.12 -16.10
N VAL A 883 76.56 22.23 -16.98
CA VAL A 883 76.65 23.12 -18.16
C VAL A 883 75.33 23.86 -18.31
N ARG A 884 75.46 25.19 -18.32
CA ARG A 884 74.41 26.21 -18.35
C ARG A 884 73.80 26.35 -19.76
N ARG A 885 72.45 26.37 -19.79
CA ARG A 885 71.50 27.12 -20.66
C ARG A 885 71.96 27.57 -22.07
N CYS A 886 71.15 27.26 -23.10
CA CYS A 886 70.19 28.21 -23.71
C CYS A 886 69.46 27.66 -24.97
N ALA A 887 68.14 27.89 -25.01
CA ALA A 887 67.28 28.24 -26.15
C ALA A 887 66.90 27.24 -27.27
N SER A 888 65.64 27.43 -27.72
CA SER A 888 64.91 26.91 -28.89
C SER A 888 64.46 25.44 -28.83
N ARG A 889 63.15 25.16 -28.71
CA ARG A 889 62.05 25.17 -29.71
C ARG A 889 62.06 23.92 -30.59
N GLU A 890 60.86 23.36 -30.68
CA GLU A 890 60.30 22.56 -31.77
C GLU A 890 60.45 21.04 -31.75
N SER A 891 59.40 20.48 -32.30
CA SER A 891 58.95 19.10 -32.37
C SER A 891 58.89 18.74 -33.86
N VAL A 892 58.81 17.43 -34.12
CA VAL A 892 58.28 16.80 -35.35
C VAL A 892 59.28 16.57 -36.51
N VAL A 893 59.40 15.28 -36.87
CA VAL A 893 59.62 14.70 -38.22
C VAL A 893 60.99 14.89 -38.90
N ASP A 894 61.73 13.78 -39.03
CA ASP A 894 62.16 13.13 -40.29
C ASP A 894 63.17 12.02 -39.94
N LEU A 895 62.77 10.74 -39.91
CA LEU A 895 62.77 9.77 -41.02
C LEU A 895 64.16 9.52 -41.62
N PHE A 896 64.44 8.25 -41.91
CA PHE A 896 65.21 7.83 -43.10
C PHE A 896 66.33 8.79 -43.54
N GLN A 897 67.53 8.58 -43.02
CA GLN A 897 68.60 7.97 -43.81
C GLN A 897 69.67 7.40 -42.86
N SER A 898 70.01 6.14 -43.16
CA SER A 898 70.99 5.21 -42.54
C SER A 898 70.71 4.74 -41.12
#